data_AF-A0A158QSI0-F1
#
_entry.id   AF-A0A158QSI0-F1
#
_cell.length_a   1.000
_cell.length_b   1.000
_cell.length_c   1.000
_cell.angle_alpha   90.00
_cell.angle_beta   90.00
_cell.angle_gamma   90.00
#
_symmetry.space_group_name_H-M   'P 1'
#
loop_
_entity.id
_entity.type
_entity.pdbx_description
1 polymer ?
#
loop_
_entity_poly.entity_id
_entity_poly.type
_entity_poly.pdbx_seq_one_letter_code
_entity_poly.pdbx_strand_id
1 'polypeptide(L)'
;MDVCQKDAVKRVAIIGGGFGGCSTAYFLRRLLGNRISITVFERSERVGGRVRSIYANNGKELYETGGSLYTCNDKYMKMFVDRFSLIARRHPPSDEAFSLYQGRSNPVFSSTAGPLFINRLRFAFVYGLDFVRFQYCVRKHVKALGKIYDLQSNGQAFTSPVTMLKALSPEFPKMLKSTFAKWLDLRCGISARFCEEVVYGLTSLCYCSGLTLHAFAGMCAVSGFGADLFSVVGGNEQISQKLCEAALAESPNGVPNKLSLNTEVTKLDRSSKRRYMLTYKRSGIEKCMEFDFVVLAFPMHEKSPTTLTLDSDLRGVFPVPKKYAEVDYTLFRGDLEAAEYGLPVEKVKSDGTNGVAILPTYRGYEVEKGTLFKYLGRAWSMAPYTGQRVGCWSTYSSPRRTNDPGRQILEKYVKGHGSVINSTRWFAYPIFSTVSVKYENLEDAVEKFLLDDGLIYANALESVASNMEMAIVGGYNAALLIAHIIGDEVLRGDIVDTNFAFIARQAPSCGLKLKKISVIPDVVKEISNEVRRFSKEFDVVVTSGGIGSTHDDLTYEAVADAFGEKLELNPSLVSFVETVFNCKSKDLLPDDCRLRLARVPASSKLIFGQDPETRSPSLYPVLTVRNVFILPGMPPFFRLGFEFIKPYIRDPSVQFFDKNLYSTSEEPNLAKRLGDFAKEFKDCVLVGSYPVENNRYYKVRISLESQNKQSLETAQATLEKLLANELVSYEPDPVSNAARCVYEMAKEDSDFGRKLANSIRITESILQEYGSENVILSFNGGKDCTVVLHLLFAVLNKTSDTVGVFKHPRLFYVRSQTPFPEVETFVQSTLVFYRYPSSDVRRVDQENDDRSKPPPDLLVCDGSIKASLVQLKRDSPDLKAIFLGTRYSDPRTENTTAVMLTDPGWPEFLRVHPILEWNYADIWKFIRGLSLPYCALYDVGYTSLGSMEDTHPNPELRAVDSMGRVSYRPAYTLENPLSERSGRVKTPQ
;
A
#
# COMPACT_ATOMS: atom_id res chain seq x y z
N MET A 1 7.41 40.81 -33.15
CA MET A 1 8.57 40.00 -32.77
C MET A 1 8.62 40.03 -31.25
N ASP A 2 8.26 39.02 -30.47
CA ASP A 2 7.93 37.62 -30.75
C ASP A 2 6.80 37.15 -29.82
N VAL A 3 5.69 36.75 -30.45
CA VAL A 3 4.63 35.93 -29.86
C VAL A 3 4.94 34.49 -30.27
N CYS A 4 5.79 33.79 -29.50
CA CYS A 4 5.97 32.33 -29.50
C CYS A 4 7.17 31.93 -28.61
N GLN A 5 6.98 31.83 -27.30
CA GLN A 5 7.69 30.80 -26.53
C GLN A 5 6.66 29.72 -26.22
N LYS A 6 6.52 28.76 -27.14
CA LYS A 6 5.92 27.44 -26.87
C LYS A 6 6.62 26.85 -25.65
N ASP A 7 5.89 26.20 -24.76
CA ASP A 7 6.43 25.46 -23.60
C ASP A 7 7.64 24.61 -24.03
N ALA A 8 8.84 25.09 -23.72
CA ALA A 8 10.06 24.40 -24.08
C ALA A 8 10.12 23.08 -23.29
N VAL A 9 10.23 21.96 -24.01
CA VAL A 9 10.37 20.62 -23.41
C VAL A 9 11.52 20.63 -22.39
N LYS A 10 11.20 20.37 -21.12
CA LYS A 10 12.19 20.35 -20.04
C LYS A 10 13.09 19.14 -20.18
N ARG A 11 14.39 19.30 -19.98
CA ARG A 11 15.39 18.25 -20.15
C ARG A 11 15.79 17.69 -18.80
N VAL A 12 15.61 16.39 -18.63
CA VAL A 12 15.96 15.66 -17.41
C VAL A 12 17.14 14.73 -17.71
N ALA A 13 18.25 14.93 -17.01
CA ALA A 13 19.36 13.97 -16.98
C ALA A 13 19.16 13.00 -15.81
N ILE A 14 19.29 11.70 -16.07
CA ILE A 14 19.34 10.67 -15.04
C ILE A 14 20.71 10.00 -15.13
N ILE A 15 21.52 10.11 -14.09
CA ILE A 15 22.85 9.53 -14.02
C ILE A 15 22.74 8.19 -13.28
N GLY A 16 22.98 7.09 -13.98
CA GLY A 16 22.85 5.72 -13.47
C GLY A 16 21.61 5.00 -14.03
N GLY A 17 21.82 3.89 -14.71
CA GLY A 17 20.79 3.02 -15.30
C GLY A 17 20.42 1.84 -14.41
N GLY A 18 20.48 1.97 -13.08
CA GLY A 18 19.98 0.96 -12.15
C GLY A 18 18.47 1.04 -11.95
N PHE A 19 17.94 0.26 -10.99
CA PHE A 19 16.51 0.28 -10.63
C PHE A 19 16.00 1.69 -10.29
N GLY A 20 16.73 2.46 -9.46
CA GLY A 20 16.34 3.82 -9.09
C GLY A 20 16.31 4.79 -10.27
N GLY A 21 17.25 4.68 -11.22
CA GLY A 21 17.28 5.54 -12.40
C GLY A 21 16.22 5.16 -13.43
N CYS A 22 16.08 3.87 -13.72
CA CYS A 22 15.08 3.37 -14.67
C CYS A 22 13.64 3.57 -14.14
N SER A 23 13.40 3.37 -12.84
CA SER A 23 12.10 3.66 -12.24
C SER A 23 11.79 5.15 -12.25
N THR A 24 12.79 6.02 -11.95
CA THR A 24 12.61 7.48 -12.07
C THR A 24 12.20 7.86 -13.49
N ALA A 25 12.91 7.36 -14.51
CA ALA A 25 12.59 7.63 -15.91
C ALA A 25 11.15 7.21 -16.26
N TYR A 26 10.77 6.00 -15.84
CA TYR A 26 9.44 5.44 -16.08
C TYR A 26 8.33 6.25 -15.41
N PHE A 27 8.46 6.57 -14.13
CA PHE A 27 7.45 7.35 -13.40
C PHE A 27 7.40 8.80 -13.89
N LEU A 28 8.54 9.41 -14.22
CA LEU A 28 8.57 10.73 -14.85
C LEU A 28 7.81 10.75 -16.18
N ARG A 29 8.01 9.76 -17.05
CA ARG A 29 7.24 9.65 -18.30
C ARG A 29 5.74 9.49 -18.02
N ARG A 30 5.37 8.74 -16.98
CA ARG A 30 3.96 8.53 -16.58
C ARG A 30 3.31 9.78 -16.02
N LEU A 31 4.03 10.56 -15.22
CA LEU A 31 3.53 11.77 -14.58
C LEU A 31 3.56 12.99 -15.53
N LEU A 32 4.55 13.10 -16.41
CA LEU A 32 4.78 14.34 -17.16
C LEU A 32 4.59 14.21 -18.68
N GLY A 33 4.46 12.97 -19.16
CA GLY A 33 4.26 12.67 -20.57
C GLY A 33 5.33 13.32 -21.46
N ASN A 34 4.88 13.93 -22.55
CA ASN A 34 5.74 14.52 -23.59
C ASN A 34 6.27 15.93 -23.28
N ARG A 35 6.17 16.40 -22.04
CA ARG A 35 6.73 17.72 -21.64
C ARG A 35 8.15 17.65 -21.17
N ILE A 36 8.66 16.44 -20.98
CA ILE A 36 10.04 16.19 -20.61
C ILE A 36 10.76 15.33 -21.66
N SER A 37 12.00 15.71 -21.95
CA SER A 37 12.96 14.85 -22.62
C SER A 37 13.85 14.22 -21.56
N ILE A 38 13.98 12.90 -21.59
CA ILE A 38 14.75 12.13 -20.62
C ILE A 38 16.03 11.61 -21.29
N THR A 39 17.18 11.90 -20.68
CA THR A 39 18.45 11.28 -21.03
C THR A 39 18.97 10.46 -19.86
N VAL A 40 19.08 9.15 -20.04
CA VAL A 40 19.68 8.24 -19.06
C VAL A 40 21.14 8.02 -19.45
N PHE A 41 22.06 8.35 -18.55
CA PHE A 41 23.50 8.11 -18.69
C PHE A 41 23.90 6.88 -17.89
N GLU A 42 24.46 5.88 -18.56
CA GLU A 42 24.96 4.67 -17.93
C GLU A 42 26.40 4.42 -18.39
N ARG A 43 27.30 4.30 -17.42
CA ARG A 43 28.73 4.09 -17.67
C ARG A 43 29.03 2.69 -18.20
N SER A 44 28.15 1.73 -17.91
CA SER A 44 28.24 0.35 -18.39
C SER A 44 27.63 0.21 -19.79
N GLU A 45 27.92 -0.92 -20.42
CA GLU A 45 27.29 -1.38 -21.65
C GLU A 45 25.84 -1.84 -21.47
N ARG A 46 25.33 -1.90 -20.23
CA ARG A 46 23.96 -2.34 -19.91
C ARG A 46 23.33 -1.52 -18.77
N VAL A 47 22.01 -1.53 -18.74
CA VAL A 47 21.20 -1.10 -17.57
C VAL A 47 20.94 -2.27 -16.62
N GLY A 48 20.57 -1.97 -15.37
CA GLY A 48 20.32 -2.94 -14.29
C GLY A 48 21.20 -2.73 -13.05
N GLY A 49 22.28 -1.97 -13.18
CA GLY A 49 23.18 -1.62 -12.07
C GLY A 49 23.71 -2.86 -11.34
N ARG A 50 23.45 -2.92 -10.03
CA ARG A 50 23.88 -4.03 -9.13
C ARG A 50 23.05 -5.31 -9.26
N VAL A 51 21.98 -5.30 -10.05
CA VAL A 51 21.29 -6.53 -10.43
C VAL A 51 21.99 -7.06 -11.68
N ARG A 52 22.66 -8.20 -11.54
CA ARG A 52 23.55 -8.77 -12.55
C ARG A 52 23.41 -10.28 -12.53
N SER A 53 23.26 -10.84 -13.72
CA SER A 53 23.32 -12.27 -13.94
C SER A 53 24.62 -12.69 -14.64
N ILE A 54 25.02 -13.94 -14.42
CA ILE A 54 26.13 -14.60 -15.13
C ILE A 54 25.62 -15.85 -15.83
N TYR A 55 26.09 -16.06 -17.06
CA TYR A 55 25.83 -17.29 -17.81
C TYR A 55 26.87 -18.34 -17.45
N ALA A 56 26.42 -19.59 -17.30
CA ALA A 56 27.27 -20.76 -17.09
C ALA A 56 26.86 -21.90 -18.04
N ASN A 57 27.69 -22.95 -18.11
CA ASN A 57 27.43 -24.14 -18.92
C ASN A 57 27.08 -23.80 -20.39
N ASN A 58 27.96 -23.04 -21.05
CA ASN A 58 27.80 -22.56 -22.43
C ASN A 58 26.48 -21.82 -22.68
N GLY A 59 26.01 -21.03 -21.71
CA GLY A 59 24.80 -20.21 -21.82
C GLY A 59 23.49 -20.92 -21.46
N LYS A 60 23.54 -22.22 -21.08
CA LYS A 60 22.35 -22.99 -20.67
C LYS A 60 21.87 -22.65 -19.26
N GLU A 61 22.72 -22.06 -18.45
CA GLU A 61 22.43 -21.68 -17.07
C GLU A 61 22.63 -20.18 -16.86
N LEU A 62 21.82 -19.59 -15.99
CA LEU A 62 21.86 -18.16 -15.68
C LEU A 62 21.72 -17.96 -14.17
N TYR A 63 22.68 -17.31 -13.52
CA TYR A 63 22.67 -17.12 -12.07
C TYR A 63 22.76 -15.65 -11.69
N GLU A 64 21.91 -15.20 -10.79
CA GLU A 64 22.02 -13.87 -10.20
C GLU A 64 23.22 -13.80 -9.24
N THR A 65 24.06 -12.78 -9.41
CA THR A 65 25.22 -12.52 -8.53
C THR A 65 24.97 -11.33 -7.58
N GLY A 66 23.89 -10.58 -7.81
CA GLY A 66 23.54 -9.37 -7.07
C GLY A 66 22.15 -9.44 -6.43
N GLY A 67 21.28 -8.48 -6.74
CA GLY A 67 19.88 -8.49 -6.29
C GLY A 67 19.12 -9.71 -6.83
N SER A 68 19.16 -10.80 -6.07
CA SER A 68 18.81 -12.14 -6.55
C SER A 68 17.34 -12.49 -6.34
N LEU A 69 16.76 -12.10 -5.20
CA LEU A 69 15.41 -12.46 -4.80
C LEU A 69 14.62 -11.22 -4.36
N TYR A 70 13.31 -11.24 -4.62
CA TYR A 70 12.33 -10.33 -4.04
C TYR A 70 11.19 -11.14 -3.39
N THR A 71 10.39 -10.51 -2.57
CA THR A 71 9.35 -11.14 -1.75
C THR A 71 7.96 -10.80 -2.28
N CYS A 72 6.94 -11.54 -1.83
CA CYS A 72 5.54 -11.18 -2.10
C CYS A 72 5.11 -9.80 -1.54
N ASN A 73 5.91 -9.19 -0.66
CA ASN A 73 5.62 -7.89 -0.05
C ASN A 73 6.17 -6.70 -0.85
N ASP A 74 7.03 -6.96 -1.84
CA ASP A 74 7.61 -5.95 -2.74
C ASP A 74 6.60 -5.62 -3.84
N LYS A 75 5.69 -4.67 -3.56
CA LYS A 75 4.52 -4.43 -4.43
C LYS A 75 4.91 -3.83 -5.77
N TYR A 76 5.90 -2.96 -5.84
CA TYR A 76 6.33 -2.40 -7.12
C TYR A 76 7.07 -3.45 -7.96
N MET A 77 7.95 -4.25 -7.37
CA MET A 77 8.56 -5.39 -8.07
C MET A 77 7.48 -6.29 -8.70
N LYS A 78 6.47 -6.69 -7.91
CA LYS A 78 5.35 -7.51 -8.40
C LYS A 78 4.56 -6.79 -9.49
N MET A 79 4.20 -5.53 -9.28
CA MET A 79 3.48 -4.71 -10.26
C MET A 79 4.22 -4.64 -11.59
N PHE A 80 5.55 -4.51 -11.59
CA PHE A 80 6.33 -4.44 -12.83
C PHE A 80 6.49 -5.78 -13.52
N VAL A 81 6.63 -6.87 -12.77
CA VAL A 81 6.60 -8.22 -13.32
C VAL A 81 5.28 -8.46 -14.06
N ASP A 82 4.16 -8.17 -13.40
CA ASP A 82 2.81 -8.33 -13.99
C ASP A 82 2.63 -7.41 -15.21
N ARG A 83 3.00 -6.12 -15.07
CA ARG A 83 2.86 -5.11 -16.13
C ARG A 83 3.64 -5.45 -17.39
N PHE A 84 4.86 -5.98 -17.25
CA PHE A 84 5.71 -6.34 -18.39
C PHE A 84 5.53 -7.80 -18.82
N SER A 85 4.53 -8.51 -18.26
CA SER A 85 4.26 -9.92 -18.56
C SER A 85 5.50 -10.81 -18.39
N LEU A 86 6.32 -10.51 -17.38
CA LEU A 86 7.51 -11.27 -17.05
C LEU A 86 7.12 -12.50 -16.23
N ILE A 87 7.85 -13.60 -16.41
CA ILE A 87 7.56 -14.84 -15.68
C ILE A 87 8.29 -14.81 -14.34
N ALA A 88 7.53 -14.73 -13.24
CA ALA A 88 8.08 -14.93 -11.90
C ALA A 88 8.25 -16.43 -11.62
N ARG A 89 9.47 -16.83 -11.26
CA ARG A 89 9.74 -18.13 -10.66
C ARG A 89 9.63 -17.98 -9.15
N ARG A 90 8.66 -18.66 -8.57
CA ARG A 90 8.65 -18.93 -7.13
C ARG A 90 9.77 -19.91 -6.84
N HIS A 91 10.72 -19.50 -6.02
CA HIS A 91 11.64 -20.46 -5.40
C HIS A 91 10.86 -21.16 -4.31
N PRO A 92 11.00 -22.49 -4.14
CA PRO A 92 10.21 -23.22 -3.18
C PRO A 92 10.22 -22.48 -1.82
N PRO A 93 9.08 -22.45 -1.08
CA PRO A 93 9.12 -22.03 0.31
C PRO A 93 10.23 -22.85 0.99
N SER A 94 10.84 -22.32 2.05
CA SER A 94 11.97 -22.89 2.80
C SER A 94 11.83 -24.36 3.26
N ASP A 95 11.68 -25.30 2.32
CA ASP A 95 11.94 -26.73 2.38
C ASP A 95 13.39 -27.02 1.96
N GLU A 96 14.12 -25.98 1.52
CA GLU A 96 15.55 -25.94 1.81
C GLU A 96 15.67 -25.95 3.32
N ALA A 97 16.03 -27.13 3.81
CA ALA A 97 16.40 -27.24 5.19
C ALA A 97 17.46 -26.17 5.48
N PHE A 98 17.35 -25.44 6.56
CA PHE A 98 18.43 -24.57 7.01
C PHE A 98 19.18 -25.22 8.17
N SER A 99 20.44 -24.81 8.32
CA SER A 99 21.34 -25.23 9.38
C SER A 99 22.02 -24.00 9.99
N LEU A 100 22.00 -23.92 11.33
CA LEU A 100 22.66 -22.87 12.12
C LEU A 100 24.06 -23.37 12.51
N TYR A 101 25.05 -22.94 11.75
CA TYR A 101 26.43 -23.44 11.82
C TYR A 101 27.27 -22.64 12.82
N GLN A 102 27.82 -23.33 13.82
CA GLN A 102 28.62 -22.72 14.89
C GLN A 102 30.15 -22.85 14.69
N GLY A 103 30.62 -23.12 13.47
CA GLY A 103 32.05 -23.26 13.19
C GLY A 103 32.66 -24.60 13.61
N ARG A 104 31.81 -25.60 13.89
CA ARG A 104 32.20 -26.97 14.29
C ARG A 104 31.28 -27.98 13.59
N SER A 105 31.69 -29.25 13.57
CA SER A 105 31.01 -30.34 12.85
C SER A 105 29.53 -30.51 13.20
N ASN A 106 29.08 -30.12 14.39
CA ASN A 106 27.66 -30.19 14.78
C ASN A 106 27.01 -28.79 14.75
N PRO A 107 25.89 -28.59 14.03
CA PRO A 107 25.17 -27.33 14.04
C PRO A 107 24.39 -27.17 15.35
N VAL A 108 24.08 -25.92 15.71
CA VAL A 108 23.21 -25.61 16.86
C VAL A 108 21.80 -26.14 16.61
N PHE A 109 21.34 -25.99 15.37
CA PHE A 109 20.07 -26.49 14.89
C PHE A 109 20.19 -26.84 13.41
N SER A 110 19.57 -27.94 13.00
CA SER A 110 19.34 -28.22 11.59
C SER A 110 17.94 -28.78 11.39
N SER A 111 17.26 -28.26 10.38
CA SER A 111 15.95 -28.78 9.95
C SER A 111 16.05 -30.06 9.12
N THR A 112 17.26 -30.58 8.85
CA THR A 112 17.50 -31.91 8.26
C THR A 112 17.67 -33.02 9.28
N ALA A 113 17.75 -32.72 10.59
CA ALA A 113 18.20 -33.66 11.61
C ALA A 113 17.15 -34.74 12.03
N GLY A 114 16.04 -34.84 11.30
CA GLY A 114 14.93 -35.74 11.63
C GLY A 114 13.62 -35.36 10.94
N PRO A 115 12.49 -36.02 11.29
CA PRO A 115 11.16 -35.69 10.78
C PRO A 115 10.78 -34.22 11.03
N LEU A 116 10.09 -33.60 10.06
CA LEU A 116 9.77 -32.17 10.07
C LEU A 116 9.06 -31.72 11.36
N PHE A 117 8.11 -32.51 11.86
CA PHE A 117 7.40 -32.25 13.11
C PHE A 117 8.33 -32.21 14.33
N ILE A 118 9.29 -33.15 14.42
CA ILE A 118 10.26 -33.21 15.51
C ILE A 118 11.21 -32.01 15.45
N ASN A 119 11.67 -31.62 14.25
CA ASN A 119 12.54 -30.45 14.11
C ASN A 119 11.81 -29.15 14.50
N ARG A 120 10.51 -29.02 14.18
CA ARG A 120 9.69 -27.90 14.64
C ARG A 120 9.57 -27.86 16.17
N LEU A 121 9.32 -29.01 16.81
CA LEU A 121 9.29 -29.10 18.28
C LEU A 121 10.65 -28.76 18.90
N ARG A 122 11.75 -29.27 18.35
CA ARG A 122 13.11 -28.94 18.83
C ARG A 122 13.42 -27.45 18.69
N PHE A 123 13.06 -26.85 17.55
CA PHE A 123 13.24 -25.42 17.33
C PHE A 123 12.43 -24.60 18.34
N ALA A 124 11.16 -24.96 18.54
CA ALA A 124 10.29 -24.33 19.53
C ALA A 124 10.79 -24.56 20.97
N PHE A 125 11.34 -25.72 21.29
CA PHE A 125 11.92 -25.98 22.62
C PHE A 125 13.16 -25.13 22.90
N VAL A 126 14.02 -24.94 21.90
CA VAL A 126 15.28 -24.18 22.05
C VAL A 126 15.04 -22.67 22.06
N TYR A 127 14.15 -22.18 21.20
CA TYR A 127 13.96 -20.74 20.96
C TYR A 127 12.63 -20.19 21.50
N GLY A 128 11.68 -21.06 21.84
CA GLY A 128 10.43 -20.70 22.51
C GLY A 128 9.69 -19.53 21.87
N LEU A 129 9.27 -18.61 22.74
CA LEU A 129 8.51 -17.41 22.41
C LEU A 129 9.31 -16.39 21.57
N ASP A 130 10.64 -16.44 21.54
CA ASP A 130 11.45 -15.46 20.79
C ASP A 130 11.18 -15.54 19.29
N PHE A 131 11.01 -16.74 18.74
CA PHE A 131 10.69 -16.92 17.33
C PHE A 131 9.35 -16.28 16.95
N VAL A 132 8.35 -16.44 17.81
CA VAL A 132 7.01 -15.86 17.60
C VAL A 132 7.06 -14.33 17.72
N ARG A 133 7.74 -13.80 18.74
CA ARG A 133 7.95 -12.34 18.90
C ARG A 133 8.68 -11.75 17.70
N PHE A 134 9.74 -12.41 17.24
CA PHE A 134 10.49 -12.02 16.07
C PHE A 134 9.59 -11.93 14.83
N GLN A 135 8.83 -12.98 14.54
CA GLN A 135 7.86 -13.01 13.43
C GLN A 135 6.83 -11.87 13.52
N TYR A 136 6.28 -11.63 14.71
CA TYR A 136 5.35 -10.52 14.93
C TYR A 136 6.00 -9.17 14.65
N CYS A 137 7.19 -8.92 15.19
CA CYS A 137 7.93 -7.67 14.99
C CYS A 137 8.26 -7.43 13.51
N VAL A 138 8.71 -8.46 12.79
CA VAL A 138 8.99 -8.38 11.35
C VAL A 138 7.71 -8.05 10.56
N ARG A 139 6.60 -8.74 10.83
CA ARG A 139 5.30 -8.45 10.17
C ARG A 139 4.80 -7.03 10.45
N LYS A 140 4.91 -6.55 11.70
CA LYS A 140 4.56 -5.16 12.07
C LYS A 140 5.39 -4.16 11.26
N HIS A 141 6.70 -4.41 11.12
CA HIS A 141 7.60 -3.57 10.34
C HIS A 141 7.23 -3.55 8.84
N VAL A 142 6.98 -4.72 8.24
CA VAL A 142 6.55 -4.84 6.84
C VAL A 142 5.21 -4.14 6.59
N LYS A 143 4.21 -4.32 7.48
CA LYS A 143 2.90 -3.64 7.38
C LYS A 143 3.08 -2.12 7.39
N ALA A 144 3.95 -1.60 8.26
CA ALA A 144 4.23 -0.17 8.33
C ALA A 144 4.98 0.37 7.10
N LEU A 145 5.96 -0.38 6.56
CA LEU A 145 6.61 -0.04 5.30
C LEU A 145 5.61 0.02 4.13
N GLY A 146 4.63 -0.90 4.11
CA GLY A 146 3.61 -0.99 3.07
C GLY A 146 2.73 0.26 2.89
N LYS A 147 2.71 1.20 3.85
CA LYS A 147 2.01 2.48 3.70
C LYS A 147 2.62 3.35 2.60
N ILE A 148 3.88 3.14 2.22
CA ILE A 148 4.56 3.97 1.22
C ILE A 148 3.85 3.97 -0.12
N TYR A 149 3.26 2.83 -0.48
CA TYR A 149 2.56 2.67 -1.75
C TYR A 149 1.33 3.59 -1.83
N ASP A 150 0.57 3.70 -0.74
CA ASP A 150 -0.61 4.57 -0.68
C ASP A 150 -0.18 6.04 -0.73
N LEU A 151 0.85 6.43 0.03
CA LEU A 151 1.35 7.81 0.06
C LEU A 151 1.84 8.25 -1.34
N GLN A 152 2.65 7.43 -2.02
CA GLN A 152 3.16 7.77 -3.35
C GLN A 152 2.07 7.73 -4.43
N SER A 153 1.09 6.83 -4.34
CA SER A 153 -0.06 6.80 -5.26
C SER A 153 -0.95 8.05 -5.14
N ASN A 154 -0.97 8.67 -3.95
CA ASN A 154 -1.65 9.95 -3.69
C ASN A 154 -0.78 11.17 -4.04
N GLY A 155 0.34 10.96 -4.74
CA GLY A 155 1.25 12.03 -5.16
C GLY A 155 2.18 12.54 -4.06
N GLN A 156 2.24 11.93 -2.87
CA GLN A 156 3.06 12.47 -1.79
C GLN A 156 4.57 12.27 -2.06
N ALA A 157 5.31 13.38 -2.08
CA ALA A 157 6.75 13.41 -2.25
C ALA A 157 7.46 13.79 -0.94
N PHE A 158 8.71 13.34 -0.78
CA PHE A 158 9.53 13.58 0.41
C PHE A 158 10.89 14.15 0.05
N THR A 159 11.33 15.19 0.75
CA THR A 159 12.64 15.81 0.52
C THR A 159 13.79 15.08 1.21
N SER A 160 13.50 14.21 2.19
CA SER A 160 14.50 13.38 2.87
C SER A 160 13.97 11.97 3.23
N PRO A 161 14.83 10.94 3.33
CA PRO A 161 14.45 9.63 3.84
C PRO A 161 13.89 9.69 5.25
N VAL A 162 14.38 10.59 6.10
CA VAL A 162 13.89 10.73 7.48
C VAL A 162 12.43 11.21 7.50
N THR A 163 12.05 12.18 6.67
CA THR A 163 10.65 12.63 6.56
C THR A 163 9.75 11.54 6.00
N MET A 164 10.24 10.79 5.00
CA MET A 164 9.56 9.60 4.50
C MET A 164 9.33 8.56 5.61
N LEU A 165 10.38 8.20 6.35
CA LEU A 165 10.29 7.23 7.44
C LEU A 165 9.33 7.69 8.56
N LYS A 166 9.36 8.98 8.93
CA LYS A 166 8.42 9.58 9.89
C LYS A 166 6.96 9.39 9.45
N ALA A 167 6.66 9.59 8.17
CA ALA A 167 5.31 9.43 7.62
C ALA A 167 4.83 7.97 7.62
N LEU A 168 5.73 7.01 7.46
CA LEU A 168 5.39 5.57 7.51
C LEU A 168 5.16 5.09 8.95
N SER A 169 6.05 5.47 9.88
CA SER A 169 5.95 5.11 11.28
C SER A 169 6.78 6.03 12.18
N PRO A 170 6.24 6.46 13.34
CA PRO A 170 7.00 7.23 14.32
C PRO A 170 8.15 6.44 14.97
N GLU A 171 8.18 5.10 14.81
CA GLU A 171 9.27 4.25 15.33
C GLU A 171 10.50 4.24 14.41
N PHE A 172 10.32 4.39 13.08
CA PHE A 172 11.42 4.21 12.12
C PHE A 172 12.60 5.18 12.31
N PRO A 173 12.39 6.48 12.56
CA PRO A 173 13.48 7.39 12.91
C PRO A 173 14.25 6.97 14.17
N LYS A 174 13.54 6.41 15.17
CA LYS A 174 14.15 5.94 16.43
C LYS A 174 15.04 4.72 16.19
N MET A 175 14.65 3.87 15.24
CA MET A 175 15.42 2.69 14.84
C MET A 175 16.77 3.03 14.19
N LEU A 176 16.94 4.23 13.62
CA LEU A 176 18.24 4.68 13.09
C LEU A 176 19.27 4.97 14.20
N LYS A 177 18.79 5.23 15.43
CA LYS A 177 19.63 5.56 16.60
C LYS A 177 19.95 4.34 17.49
N SER A 178 19.36 3.18 17.20
CA SER A 178 19.55 1.96 18.00
C SER A 178 20.21 0.88 17.17
N THR A 179 21.15 0.13 17.76
CA THR A 179 21.64 -1.10 17.12
C THR A 179 20.49 -2.11 17.03
N PHE A 180 20.61 -3.04 16.09
CA PHE A 180 19.57 -4.03 15.86
C PHE A 180 19.41 -4.96 17.07
N ALA A 181 20.51 -5.48 17.62
CA ALA A 181 20.48 -6.26 18.87
C ALA A 181 19.75 -5.53 20.01
N LYS A 182 20.11 -4.26 20.27
CA LYS A 182 19.51 -3.48 21.35
C LYS A 182 18.02 -3.22 21.12
N TRP A 183 17.60 -3.05 19.86
CA TRP A 183 16.19 -2.88 19.52
C TRP A 183 15.40 -4.17 19.71
N LEU A 184 15.94 -5.31 19.27
CA LEU A 184 15.30 -6.61 19.46
C LEU A 184 15.15 -6.95 20.95
N ASP A 185 16.16 -6.66 21.76
CA ASP A 185 16.10 -6.81 23.21
C ASP A 185 15.06 -5.85 23.83
N LEU A 186 15.30 -4.54 23.77
CA LEU A 186 14.52 -3.55 24.53
C LEU A 186 13.12 -3.27 23.98
N ARG A 187 12.87 -3.49 22.69
CA ARG A 187 11.57 -3.17 22.04
C ARG A 187 10.81 -4.39 21.59
N CYS A 188 11.50 -5.51 21.31
CA CYS A 188 10.87 -6.73 20.84
C CYS A 188 10.86 -7.85 21.90
N GLY A 189 11.64 -7.71 22.99
CA GLY A 189 11.73 -8.71 24.05
C GLY A 189 12.31 -10.04 23.57
N ILE A 190 13.31 -9.98 22.67
CA ILE A 190 13.95 -11.14 22.06
C ILE A 190 15.30 -11.38 22.72
N SER A 191 15.55 -12.62 23.15
CA SER A 191 16.80 -12.95 23.85
C SER A 191 18.06 -12.78 22.99
N ALA A 192 19.18 -12.50 23.66
CA ALA A 192 20.50 -12.48 23.04
C ALA A 192 20.83 -13.80 22.33
N ARG A 193 20.44 -14.94 22.93
CA ARG A 193 20.66 -16.27 22.34
C ARG A 193 19.98 -16.39 20.98
N PHE A 194 18.70 -16.02 20.87
CA PHE A 194 18.00 -16.04 19.58
C PHE A 194 18.64 -15.08 18.57
N CYS A 195 19.05 -13.90 19.02
CA CYS A 195 19.73 -12.92 18.17
C CYS A 195 21.05 -13.48 17.61
N GLU A 196 21.88 -14.08 18.45
CA GLU A 196 23.21 -14.59 18.10
C GLU A 196 23.16 -15.87 17.26
N GLU A 197 22.20 -16.76 17.51
CA GLU A 197 22.11 -18.05 16.83
C GLU A 197 21.28 -17.97 15.53
N VAL A 198 20.21 -17.17 15.50
CA VAL A 198 19.28 -17.12 14.35
C VAL A 198 19.40 -15.80 13.58
N VAL A 199 19.22 -14.67 14.25
CA VAL A 199 19.11 -13.36 13.57
C VAL A 199 20.43 -12.95 12.91
N TYR A 200 21.57 -13.26 13.54
CA TYR A 200 22.89 -13.00 12.97
C TYR A 200 23.05 -13.65 11.59
N GLY A 201 22.59 -14.90 11.42
CA GLY A 201 22.66 -15.59 10.14
C GLY A 201 21.87 -14.88 9.04
N LEU A 202 20.70 -14.35 9.38
CA LEU A 202 19.84 -13.61 8.45
C LEU A 202 20.43 -12.26 8.04
N THR A 203 21.02 -11.50 8.98
CA THR A 203 21.71 -10.23 8.65
C THR A 203 23.11 -10.44 8.04
N SER A 204 23.69 -11.63 8.20
CA SER A 204 24.91 -12.01 7.50
C SER A 204 24.61 -12.41 6.05
N LEU A 205 23.46 -13.05 5.80
CA LEU A 205 22.94 -13.28 4.45
C LEU A 205 22.55 -11.95 3.78
N CYS A 206 21.72 -11.15 4.44
CA CYS A 206 21.20 -9.89 3.93
C CYS A 206 22.03 -8.70 4.46
N TYR A 207 22.69 -7.95 3.58
CA TYR A 207 23.65 -6.87 3.90
C TYR A 207 25.04 -7.29 4.36
N CYS A 208 25.32 -8.60 4.48
CA CYS A 208 26.65 -9.09 4.87
C CYS A 208 27.15 -8.51 6.21
N SER A 209 26.23 -8.13 7.09
CA SER A 209 26.49 -7.42 8.34
C SER A 209 26.35 -8.34 9.55
N GLY A 210 26.47 -7.76 10.76
CA GLY A 210 26.26 -8.45 12.04
C GLY A 210 24.97 -8.00 12.72
N LEU A 211 24.97 -7.90 14.05
CA LEU A 211 23.84 -7.37 14.83
C LEU A 211 23.99 -5.89 15.23
N THR A 212 25.12 -5.27 14.88
CA THR A 212 25.48 -3.90 15.25
C THR A 212 24.95 -2.84 14.29
N LEU A 213 24.42 -3.23 13.12
CA LEU A 213 23.75 -2.29 12.23
C LEU A 213 22.57 -1.62 12.92
N HIS A 214 22.18 -0.44 12.44
CA HIS A 214 21.00 0.22 13.00
C HIS A 214 19.73 -0.61 12.75
N ALA A 215 18.78 -0.52 13.67
CA ALA A 215 17.66 -1.44 13.74
C ALA A 215 16.74 -1.41 12.50
N PHE A 216 16.62 -0.26 11.82
CA PHE A 216 15.80 -0.16 10.61
C PHE A 216 16.35 -1.03 9.47
N ALA A 217 17.65 -0.95 9.19
CA ALA A 217 18.31 -1.82 8.22
C ALA A 217 18.25 -3.28 8.67
N GLY A 218 18.43 -3.55 9.97
CA GLY A 218 18.26 -4.89 10.54
C GLY A 218 16.89 -5.50 10.25
N MET A 219 15.81 -4.76 10.49
CA MET A 219 14.44 -5.22 10.20
C MET A 219 14.18 -5.40 8.70
N CYS A 220 14.74 -4.54 7.85
CA CYS A 220 14.68 -4.71 6.40
C CYS A 220 15.41 -5.99 5.96
N ALA A 221 16.58 -6.28 6.52
CA ALA A 221 17.38 -7.46 6.18
C ALA A 221 16.65 -8.78 6.48
N VAL A 222 15.84 -8.80 7.54
CA VAL A 222 15.08 -9.99 7.95
C VAL A 222 13.64 -10.03 7.42
N SER A 223 13.22 -9.02 6.64
CA SER A 223 11.83 -8.87 6.18
C SER A 223 11.34 -9.99 5.24
N GLY A 224 12.27 -10.64 4.54
CA GLY A 224 11.96 -11.81 3.69
C GLY A 224 11.81 -13.12 4.47
N PHE A 225 12.06 -13.12 5.79
CA PHE A 225 12.00 -14.34 6.58
C PHE A 225 10.57 -14.86 6.74
N GLY A 226 10.29 -16.03 6.16
CA GLY A 226 8.96 -16.66 6.15
C GLY A 226 8.01 -16.12 5.07
N ALA A 227 8.51 -15.28 4.15
CA ALA A 227 7.78 -14.86 2.96
C ALA A 227 8.13 -15.74 1.75
N ASP A 228 7.24 -15.79 0.76
CA ASP A 228 7.56 -16.40 -0.52
C ASP A 228 8.60 -15.56 -1.28
N LEU A 229 9.63 -16.23 -1.78
CA LEU A 229 10.74 -15.63 -2.53
C LEU A 229 10.60 -15.91 -4.03
N PHE A 230 10.85 -14.88 -4.82
CA PHE A 230 10.69 -14.89 -6.26
C PHE A 230 11.90 -14.30 -6.95
N SER A 231 12.09 -14.71 -8.21
CA SER A 231 12.90 -13.96 -9.16
C SER A 231 12.39 -14.16 -10.58
N VAL A 232 12.81 -13.31 -11.51
CA VAL A 232 12.32 -13.30 -12.88
C VAL A 232 13.07 -14.32 -13.73
N VAL A 233 12.35 -15.19 -14.43
CA VAL A 233 12.94 -16.12 -15.42
C VAL A 233 13.63 -15.29 -16.51
N GLY A 234 14.90 -15.58 -16.77
CA GLY A 234 15.77 -14.78 -17.64
C GLY A 234 16.51 -13.62 -16.93
N GLY A 235 16.32 -13.45 -15.63
CA GLY A 235 17.05 -12.48 -14.80
C GLY A 235 16.22 -11.26 -14.40
N ASN A 236 16.45 -10.76 -13.18
CA ASN A 236 15.76 -9.62 -12.58
C ASN A 236 16.08 -8.29 -13.28
N GLU A 237 17.23 -8.19 -13.96
CA GLU A 237 17.64 -6.99 -14.69
C GLU A 237 16.68 -6.59 -15.82
N GLN A 238 15.89 -7.54 -16.33
CA GLN A 238 14.85 -7.30 -17.33
C GLN A 238 13.85 -6.22 -16.89
N ILE A 239 13.56 -6.10 -15.59
CA ILE A 239 12.66 -5.05 -15.09
C ILE A 239 13.26 -3.67 -15.36
N SER A 240 14.54 -3.45 -15.06
CA SER A 240 15.19 -2.16 -15.34
C SER A 240 15.25 -1.86 -16.83
N GLN A 241 15.53 -2.87 -17.66
CA GLN A 241 15.53 -2.75 -19.12
C GLN A 241 14.15 -2.31 -19.63
N LYS A 242 13.08 -3.00 -19.22
CA LYS A 242 11.70 -2.71 -19.62
C LYS A 242 11.20 -1.36 -19.12
N LEU A 243 11.57 -0.96 -17.89
CA LEU A 243 11.27 0.38 -17.38
C LEU A 243 11.90 1.47 -18.24
N CYS A 244 13.18 1.31 -18.58
CA CYS A 244 13.92 2.27 -19.40
C CYS A 244 13.37 2.31 -20.84
N GLU A 245 13.13 1.16 -21.46
CA GLU A 245 12.48 1.03 -22.78
C GLU A 245 11.13 1.76 -22.80
N ALA A 246 10.26 1.48 -21.83
CA ALA A 246 8.94 2.09 -21.75
C ALA A 246 8.99 3.61 -21.51
N ALA A 247 9.98 4.10 -20.75
CA ALA A 247 10.15 5.52 -20.47
C ALA A 247 10.60 6.33 -21.70
N LEU A 248 11.36 5.69 -22.61
CA LEU A 248 12.07 6.35 -23.71
C LEU A 248 11.46 6.07 -25.09
N ALA A 249 10.42 5.22 -25.18
CA ALA A 249 9.81 4.79 -26.44
C ALA A 249 9.29 5.93 -27.33
N GLU A 250 8.75 7.01 -26.74
CA GLU A 250 8.18 8.14 -27.47
C GLU A 250 9.02 9.41 -27.26
N SER A 251 9.47 10.06 -28.34
CA SER A 251 10.21 11.33 -28.25
C SER A 251 9.29 12.55 -28.42
N PRO A 252 9.25 13.49 -27.46
CA PRO A 252 8.40 14.66 -27.57
C PRO A 252 8.93 15.72 -28.53
N ASN A 253 8.09 16.21 -29.45
CA ASN A 253 8.31 17.41 -30.26
C ASN A 253 9.70 17.50 -30.93
N GLY A 254 10.26 16.37 -31.36
CA GLY A 254 11.58 16.31 -32.01
C GLY A 254 12.80 16.38 -31.07
N VAL A 255 12.62 16.47 -29.75
CA VAL A 255 13.71 16.37 -28.77
C VAL A 255 13.90 14.89 -28.40
N PRO A 256 15.03 14.28 -28.75
CA PRO A 256 15.21 12.84 -28.59
C PRO A 256 15.31 12.45 -27.12
N ASN A 257 14.52 11.45 -26.71
CA ASN A 257 14.83 10.65 -25.55
C ASN A 257 16.06 9.79 -25.84
N LYS A 258 16.92 9.58 -24.84
CA LYS A 258 18.19 8.89 -25.09
C LYS A 258 18.65 8.05 -23.92
N LEU A 259 18.89 6.77 -24.20
CA LEU A 259 19.74 5.92 -23.38
C LEU A 259 21.18 6.01 -23.89
N SER A 260 22.08 6.52 -23.07
CA SER A 260 23.52 6.65 -23.38
C SER A 260 24.31 5.65 -22.57
N LEU A 261 24.48 4.44 -23.12
CA LEU A 261 25.37 3.39 -22.59
C LEU A 261 26.84 3.75 -22.84
N ASN A 262 27.75 3.13 -22.10
CA ASN A 262 29.19 3.38 -22.15
C ASN A 262 29.51 4.89 -22.07
N THR A 263 28.75 5.61 -21.25
CA THR A 263 28.83 7.06 -21.12
C THR A 263 29.01 7.45 -19.67
N GLU A 264 30.18 7.96 -19.33
CA GLU A 264 30.53 8.39 -17.97
C GLU A 264 30.36 9.90 -17.84
N VAL A 265 29.58 10.34 -16.84
CA VAL A 265 29.48 11.78 -16.51
C VAL A 265 30.66 12.15 -15.61
N THR A 266 31.48 13.09 -16.07
CA THR A 266 32.74 13.49 -15.45
C THR A 266 32.68 14.86 -14.78
N LYS A 267 31.70 15.71 -15.11
CA LYS A 267 31.52 17.01 -14.45
C LYS A 267 30.05 17.40 -14.34
N LEU A 268 29.70 18.06 -13.24
CA LEU A 268 28.40 18.68 -13.00
C LEU A 268 28.62 20.12 -12.53
N ASP A 269 28.23 21.09 -13.36
CA ASP A 269 28.32 22.52 -13.07
C ASP A 269 26.94 23.17 -12.93
N ARG A 270 26.81 24.16 -12.06
CA ARG A 270 25.59 24.97 -11.95
C ARG A 270 25.65 26.11 -12.97
N SER A 271 24.84 26.04 -14.02
CA SER A 271 24.80 27.08 -15.06
C SER A 271 23.96 28.28 -14.62
N SER A 272 22.77 28.02 -14.04
CA SER A 272 21.86 29.05 -13.50
C SER A 272 20.92 28.46 -12.43
N LYS A 273 20.02 29.28 -11.85
CA LYS A 273 18.94 28.75 -10.98
C LYS A 273 18.12 27.73 -11.80
N ARG A 274 18.12 26.45 -11.40
CA ARG A 274 17.47 25.31 -12.08
C ARG A 274 18.06 24.87 -13.42
N ARG A 275 19.33 25.13 -13.71
CA ARG A 275 20.00 24.47 -14.85
C ARG A 275 21.39 24.00 -14.53
N TYR A 276 21.68 22.81 -15.03
CA TYR A 276 22.91 22.09 -14.78
C TYR A 276 23.57 21.72 -16.10
N MET A 277 24.86 22.03 -16.21
CA MET A 277 25.69 21.60 -17.32
C MET A 277 26.38 20.30 -16.95
N LEU A 278 26.14 19.24 -17.73
CA LEU A 278 26.79 17.95 -17.57
C LEU A 278 27.89 17.79 -18.62
N THR A 279 29.11 17.50 -18.18
CA THR A 279 30.18 17.01 -19.04
C THR A 279 30.26 15.50 -18.93
N TYR A 280 30.28 14.81 -20.07
CA TYR A 280 30.33 13.36 -20.12
C TYR A 280 31.22 12.85 -21.26
N LYS A 281 31.84 11.69 -21.05
CA LYS A 281 32.70 11.01 -22.02
C LYS A 281 31.98 9.82 -22.63
N ARG A 282 31.95 9.75 -23.96
CA ARG A 282 31.42 8.60 -24.72
C ARG A 282 32.42 8.23 -25.81
N SER A 283 32.88 6.99 -25.81
CA SER A 283 33.91 6.50 -26.76
C SER A 283 35.17 7.38 -26.77
N GLY A 284 35.60 7.87 -25.60
CA GLY A 284 36.76 8.75 -25.45
C GLY A 284 36.52 10.23 -25.80
N ILE A 285 35.38 10.57 -26.41
CA ILE A 285 35.04 11.95 -26.78
C ILE A 285 34.26 12.60 -25.65
N GLU A 286 34.74 13.76 -25.20
CA GLU A 286 34.06 14.59 -24.21
C GLU A 286 32.98 15.46 -24.86
N LYS A 287 31.81 15.55 -24.21
CA LYS A 287 30.67 16.35 -24.64
C LYS A 287 30.06 17.06 -23.45
N CYS A 288 29.44 18.20 -23.68
CA CYS A 288 28.72 18.98 -22.67
C CYS A 288 27.27 19.18 -23.09
N MET A 289 26.34 19.16 -22.14
CA MET A 289 24.93 19.36 -22.39
C MET A 289 24.21 19.91 -21.16
N GLU A 290 23.33 20.90 -21.38
CA GLU A 290 22.54 21.53 -20.33
C GLU A 290 21.19 20.81 -20.11
N PHE A 291 20.78 20.73 -18.85
CA PHE A 291 19.55 20.11 -18.39
C PHE A 291 18.84 20.98 -17.34
N ASP A 292 17.50 20.95 -17.34
CA ASP A 292 16.67 21.61 -16.32
C ASP A 292 16.69 20.82 -14.99
N PHE A 293 16.73 19.49 -15.07
CA PHE A 293 16.76 18.61 -13.91
C PHE A 293 17.86 17.57 -14.02
N VAL A 294 18.51 17.26 -12.91
CA VAL A 294 19.51 16.20 -12.80
C VAL A 294 19.13 15.27 -11.66
N VAL A 295 18.99 13.99 -11.98
CA VAL A 295 18.75 12.92 -11.03
C VAL A 295 20.01 12.08 -10.89
N LEU A 296 20.54 12.03 -9.68
CA LEU A 296 21.60 11.12 -9.28
C LEU A 296 20.97 9.80 -8.86
N ALA A 297 21.22 8.72 -9.60
CA ALA A 297 20.63 7.40 -9.40
C ALA A 297 21.69 6.28 -9.32
N PHE A 298 22.82 6.60 -8.69
CA PHE A 298 23.92 5.67 -8.47
C PHE A 298 24.37 5.69 -6.99
N PRO A 299 24.94 4.59 -6.48
CA PRO A 299 25.46 4.53 -5.11
C PRO A 299 26.71 5.41 -4.95
N MET A 300 26.74 6.25 -3.90
CA MET A 300 27.92 7.06 -3.55
C MET A 300 28.90 6.27 -2.64
N HIS A 301 30.04 5.88 -3.19
CA HIS A 301 30.99 4.93 -2.55
C HIS A 301 32.42 5.49 -2.45
N GLU A 302 33.07 5.37 -1.28
CA GLU A 302 34.40 5.98 -1.01
C GLU A 302 35.54 5.51 -1.92
N LYS A 303 35.59 4.21 -2.28
CA LYS A 303 36.58 3.63 -3.20
C LYS A 303 36.14 3.61 -4.67
N SER A 304 34.94 4.11 -4.98
CA SER A 304 34.60 4.30 -6.39
C SER A 304 35.34 5.55 -6.85
N PRO A 305 35.98 5.54 -8.02
CA PRO A 305 36.46 6.79 -8.59
C PRO A 305 35.21 7.61 -8.93
N THR A 306 34.77 8.47 -8.02
CA THR A 306 33.89 9.59 -8.40
C THR A 306 34.76 10.54 -9.19
N THR A 307 34.93 10.21 -10.47
CA THR A 307 35.46 11.06 -11.53
C THR A 307 34.61 12.31 -11.73
N LEU A 308 33.41 12.35 -11.14
CA LEU A 308 32.49 13.47 -11.17
C LEU A 308 33.05 14.67 -10.39
N THR A 309 33.58 15.62 -11.12
CA THR A 309 34.02 16.92 -10.59
C THR A 309 32.82 17.83 -10.41
N LEU A 310 32.75 18.53 -9.28
CA LEU A 310 31.64 19.41 -8.92
C LEU A 310 32.10 20.86 -8.82
N ASP A 311 31.23 21.75 -9.28
CA ASP A 311 31.24 23.18 -8.97
C ASP A 311 31.38 23.43 -7.46
N SER A 312 32.08 24.49 -7.06
CA SER A 312 32.28 24.85 -5.65
C SER A 312 30.95 24.96 -4.89
N ASP A 313 29.94 25.50 -5.55
CA ASP A 313 28.63 25.79 -4.94
C ASP A 313 27.81 24.52 -4.69
N LEU A 314 28.09 23.44 -5.42
CA LEU A 314 27.38 22.17 -5.28
C LEU A 314 28.05 21.23 -4.28
N ARG A 315 29.33 21.44 -3.94
CA ARG A 315 30.07 20.56 -3.02
C ARG A 315 29.46 20.47 -1.63
N GLY A 316 28.83 21.54 -1.14
CA GLY A 316 28.21 21.59 0.18
C GLY A 316 26.89 20.82 0.27
N VAL A 317 26.24 20.53 -0.86
CA VAL A 317 24.93 19.85 -0.92
C VAL A 317 24.98 18.47 -1.56
N PHE A 318 26.12 18.09 -2.16
CA PHE A 318 26.28 16.81 -2.83
C PHE A 318 26.36 15.64 -1.84
N PRO A 319 25.88 14.42 -2.19
CA PRO A 319 25.86 13.29 -1.26
C PRO A 319 27.27 12.87 -0.83
N VAL A 320 27.41 12.47 0.43
CA VAL A 320 28.71 12.09 0.99
C VAL A 320 29.03 10.63 0.64
N PRO A 321 30.24 10.32 0.13
CA PRO A 321 30.64 8.94 -0.13
C PRO A 321 30.60 8.07 1.13
N LYS A 322 29.94 6.92 1.04
CA LYS A 322 29.82 5.96 2.15
C LYS A 322 30.80 4.79 2.01
N LYS A 323 31.14 4.20 3.14
CA LYS A 323 31.80 2.90 3.22
C LYS A 323 30.82 1.78 2.86
N TYR A 324 31.23 0.83 2.04
CA TYR A 324 30.43 -0.36 1.75
C TYR A 324 31.11 -1.63 2.25
N ALA A 325 30.29 -2.64 2.50
CA ALA A 325 30.75 -3.99 2.74
C ALA A 325 31.38 -4.54 1.46
N GLU A 326 32.67 -4.84 1.54
CA GLU A 326 33.43 -5.56 0.51
C GLU A 326 33.17 -7.06 0.69
N VAL A 327 32.62 -7.70 -0.35
CA VAL A 327 32.17 -9.09 -0.30
C VAL A 327 32.57 -9.80 -1.58
N ASP A 328 33.03 -11.03 -1.44
CA ASP A 328 33.25 -11.95 -2.54
C ASP A 328 32.02 -12.86 -2.69
N TYR A 329 31.38 -12.82 -3.86
CA TYR A 329 30.35 -13.79 -4.24
C TYR A 329 31.00 -14.91 -5.01
N THR A 330 30.93 -16.14 -4.51
CA THR A 330 31.50 -17.32 -5.16
C THR A 330 30.40 -18.30 -5.52
N LEU A 331 30.39 -18.72 -6.78
CA LEU A 331 29.51 -19.74 -7.35
C LEU A 331 30.36 -20.94 -7.75
N PHE A 332 30.02 -22.15 -7.30
CA PHE A 332 30.84 -23.34 -7.53
C PHE A 332 30.02 -24.63 -7.59
N ARG A 333 30.64 -25.69 -8.13
CA ARG A 333 30.12 -27.06 -8.19
C ARG A 333 30.99 -28.00 -7.36
N GLY A 334 30.34 -29.01 -6.80
CA GLY A 334 30.93 -30.00 -5.92
C GLY A 334 29.98 -30.32 -4.78
N ASP A 335 30.09 -31.53 -4.24
CA ASP A 335 29.29 -31.95 -3.10
C ASP A 335 29.96 -31.43 -1.82
N LEU A 336 29.20 -30.80 -0.92
CA LEU A 336 29.79 -30.29 0.32
C LEU A 336 30.19 -31.46 1.25
N GLU A 337 31.21 -31.24 2.08
CA GLU A 337 31.64 -32.24 3.06
C GLU A 337 30.60 -32.39 4.18
N ALA A 338 29.77 -33.43 4.09
CA ALA A 338 28.65 -33.67 5.02
C ALA A 338 29.08 -33.65 6.50
N ALA A 339 30.26 -34.21 6.79
CA ALA A 339 30.80 -34.29 8.15
C ALA A 339 31.17 -32.92 8.74
N GLU A 340 31.55 -31.96 7.90
CA GLU A 340 31.90 -30.59 8.32
C GLU A 340 30.66 -29.83 8.85
N TYR A 341 29.47 -30.21 8.40
CA TYR A 341 28.22 -29.54 8.74
C TYR A 341 27.27 -30.36 9.61
N GLY A 342 27.56 -31.64 9.82
CA GLY A 342 26.67 -32.55 10.55
C GLY A 342 25.33 -32.75 9.85
N LEU A 343 25.36 -32.80 8.50
CA LEU A 343 24.18 -32.88 7.66
C LEU A 343 24.12 -34.20 6.88
N PRO A 344 22.93 -34.68 6.50
CA PRO A 344 22.80 -35.86 5.64
C PRO A 344 23.45 -35.65 4.27
N VAL A 345 24.09 -36.69 3.73
CA VAL A 345 24.86 -36.65 2.47
C VAL A 345 23.98 -36.19 1.30
N GLU A 346 22.72 -36.62 1.25
CA GLU A 346 21.77 -36.24 0.20
C GLU A 346 21.42 -34.75 0.18
N LYS A 347 21.57 -34.04 1.31
CA LYS A 347 21.27 -32.60 1.42
C LYS A 347 22.43 -31.69 0.99
N VAL A 348 23.63 -32.27 0.83
CA VAL A 348 24.85 -31.56 0.44
C VAL A 348 25.32 -31.87 -0.99
N LYS A 349 24.50 -32.59 -1.77
CA LYS A 349 24.78 -32.89 -3.18
C LYS A 349 24.48 -31.70 -4.11
N SER A 350 25.31 -31.56 -5.14
CA SER A 350 25.18 -30.54 -6.19
C SER A 350 24.24 -30.92 -7.34
N ASP A 351 23.60 -32.09 -7.29
CA ASP A 351 22.81 -32.71 -8.37
C ASP A 351 21.48 -32.04 -8.77
N GLY A 352 21.13 -30.90 -8.17
CA GLY A 352 19.88 -30.19 -8.44
C GLY A 352 18.63 -30.72 -7.71
N THR A 353 18.72 -31.82 -6.95
CA THR A 353 17.53 -32.50 -6.37
C THR A 353 17.18 -32.07 -4.95
N ASN A 354 18.19 -31.84 -4.11
CA ASN A 354 18.07 -31.51 -2.67
C ASN A 354 19.00 -30.35 -2.27
N GLY A 355 18.66 -29.55 -1.26
CA GLY A 355 19.49 -28.41 -0.83
C GLY A 355 19.31 -28.02 0.64
N VAL A 356 20.30 -27.30 1.16
CA VAL A 356 20.34 -26.78 2.54
C VAL A 356 20.96 -25.37 2.57
N ALA A 357 20.35 -24.44 3.31
CA ALA A 357 20.93 -23.12 3.57
C ALA A 357 21.73 -23.15 4.88
N ILE A 358 23.02 -22.88 4.81
CA ILE A 358 23.93 -22.92 5.95
C ILE A 358 24.23 -21.48 6.39
N LEU A 359 23.68 -21.12 7.55
CA LEU A 359 23.78 -19.80 8.14
C LEU A 359 24.74 -19.87 9.33
N PRO A 360 25.84 -19.10 9.33
CA PRO A 360 26.72 -19.08 10.50
C PRO A 360 26.05 -18.34 11.66
N THR A 361 26.26 -18.83 12.88
CA THR A 361 25.92 -18.10 14.11
C THR A 361 26.96 -17.03 14.41
N TYR A 362 26.63 -16.08 15.29
CA TYR A 362 27.60 -15.09 15.78
C TYR A 362 28.87 -15.76 16.32
N ARG A 363 28.71 -16.81 17.14
CA ARG A 363 29.84 -17.59 17.65
C ARG A 363 30.63 -18.25 16.53
N GLY A 364 29.94 -18.90 15.59
CA GLY A 364 30.60 -19.62 14.49
C GLY A 364 31.42 -18.72 13.58
N TYR A 365 30.98 -17.49 13.33
CA TYR A 365 31.69 -16.57 12.46
C TYR A 365 32.64 -15.63 13.20
N GLU A 366 32.21 -14.98 14.29
CA GLU A 366 33.01 -13.94 14.97
C GLU A 366 33.96 -14.52 16.04
N VAL A 367 33.56 -15.58 16.75
CA VAL A 367 34.33 -16.12 17.90
C VAL A 367 35.30 -17.21 17.47
N GLU A 368 34.83 -18.29 16.81
CA GLU A 368 35.70 -19.42 16.42
C GLU A 368 36.66 -19.06 15.28
N LYS A 369 36.39 -17.97 14.53
CA LYS A 369 37.21 -17.37 13.45
C LYS A 369 37.58 -18.25 12.24
N GLY A 370 37.37 -19.56 12.31
CA GLY A 370 37.68 -20.51 11.23
C GLY A 370 36.64 -20.58 10.10
N THR A 371 35.45 -20.01 10.28
CA THR A 371 34.39 -20.01 9.25
C THR A 371 34.70 -18.98 8.16
N LEU A 372 34.83 -19.42 6.89
CA LEU A 372 35.22 -18.53 5.78
C LEU A 372 34.03 -17.82 5.09
N PHE A 373 32.81 -18.32 5.30
CA PHE A 373 31.59 -17.82 4.64
C PHE A 373 30.65 -17.11 5.62
N LYS A 374 29.92 -16.13 5.09
CA LYS A 374 28.80 -15.41 5.74
C LYS A 374 27.44 -16.02 5.45
N TYR A 375 27.35 -16.79 4.38
CA TYR A 375 26.22 -17.59 3.94
C TYR A 375 26.75 -18.64 2.97
N LEU A 376 26.22 -19.86 3.01
CA LEU A 376 26.43 -20.87 1.99
C LEU A 376 25.10 -21.54 1.70
N GLY A 377 24.65 -21.54 0.45
CA GLY A 377 23.39 -22.17 0.09
C GLY A 377 23.25 -22.41 -1.39
N ARG A 378 22.09 -22.87 -1.83
CA ARG A 378 21.91 -23.26 -3.22
C ARG A 378 21.70 -22.03 -4.11
N ALA A 379 22.32 -22.06 -5.28
CA ALA A 379 22.00 -21.14 -6.36
C ALA A 379 21.15 -21.83 -7.42
N TRP A 380 20.01 -21.22 -7.71
CA TRP A 380 19.05 -21.71 -8.70
C TRP A 380 19.29 -20.99 -10.03
N SER A 381 19.42 -21.77 -11.11
CA SER A 381 19.52 -21.19 -12.44
C SER A 381 18.19 -20.55 -12.81
N MET A 382 18.22 -19.33 -13.31
CA MET A 382 17.09 -18.52 -13.79
C MET A 382 16.83 -18.69 -15.29
N ALA A 383 17.61 -19.53 -15.98
CA ALA A 383 17.37 -19.87 -17.37
C ALA A 383 15.97 -20.51 -17.53
N PRO A 384 15.32 -20.37 -18.71
CA PRO A 384 14.08 -21.08 -19.03
C PRO A 384 14.21 -22.58 -18.74
N TYR A 385 13.15 -23.20 -18.19
CA TYR A 385 13.23 -24.59 -17.70
C TYR A 385 13.44 -25.58 -18.85
N THR A 386 14.50 -26.38 -18.78
CA THR A 386 14.90 -27.36 -19.81
C THR A 386 14.57 -28.81 -19.44
N GLY A 387 13.82 -29.06 -18.36
CA GLY A 387 13.47 -30.41 -17.90
C GLY A 387 14.48 -31.03 -16.92
N GLN A 388 15.75 -30.62 -16.93
CA GLN A 388 16.78 -31.12 -16.02
C GLN A 388 17.03 -30.12 -14.88
N ARG A 389 16.96 -30.57 -13.62
CA ARG A 389 17.39 -29.74 -12.48
C ARG A 389 18.91 -29.73 -12.45
N VAL A 390 19.50 -28.55 -12.59
CA VAL A 390 20.94 -28.35 -12.45
C VAL A 390 21.17 -27.35 -11.33
N GLY A 391 21.94 -27.76 -10.33
CA GLY A 391 22.23 -26.95 -9.15
C GLY A 391 23.72 -26.63 -9.01
N CYS A 392 24.01 -25.54 -8.31
CA CYS A 392 25.33 -25.20 -7.83
C CYS A 392 25.20 -24.53 -6.46
N TRP A 393 26.32 -24.27 -5.81
CA TRP A 393 26.39 -23.61 -4.51
C TRP A 393 26.82 -22.17 -4.69
N SER A 394 26.21 -21.26 -3.92
CA SER A 394 26.65 -19.89 -3.79
C SER A 394 27.01 -19.56 -2.35
N THR A 395 27.98 -18.66 -2.21
CA THR A 395 28.46 -18.21 -0.92
C THR A 395 28.90 -16.76 -0.96
N TYR A 396 28.71 -16.08 0.16
CA TYR A 396 29.31 -14.78 0.43
C TYR A 396 30.46 -14.96 1.40
N SER A 397 31.62 -14.40 1.09
CA SER A 397 32.77 -14.35 2.01
C SER A 397 33.31 -12.94 2.13
N SER A 398 33.92 -12.65 3.28
CA SER A 398 34.57 -11.37 3.48
C SER A 398 36.05 -11.47 3.11
N PRO A 399 36.62 -10.48 2.40
CA PRO A 399 38.05 -10.42 2.11
C PRO A 399 38.95 -10.48 3.35
N ARG A 400 38.42 -10.08 4.51
CA ARG A 400 39.11 -10.18 5.81
C ARG A 400 39.26 -11.61 6.32
N ARG A 401 38.47 -12.56 5.80
CA ARG A 401 38.48 -13.98 6.17
C ARG A 401 39.27 -14.82 5.18
N THR A 402 39.15 -14.52 3.89
CA THR A 402 39.85 -15.23 2.83
C THR A 402 40.16 -14.28 1.69
N ASN A 403 41.37 -14.36 1.15
CA ASN A 403 41.83 -13.61 -0.01
C ASN A 403 41.66 -14.37 -1.33
N ASP A 404 41.39 -15.67 -1.28
CA ASP A 404 41.11 -16.54 -2.42
C ASP A 404 39.92 -17.47 -2.09
N PRO A 405 38.70 -16.92 -2.04
CA PRO A 405 37.52 -17.68 -1.68
C PRO A 405 37.20 -18.79 -2.67
N GLY A 406 37.51 -18.61 -3.97
CA GLY A 406 37.30 -19.62 -4.99
C GLY A 406 38.05 -20.92 -4.69
N ARG A 407 39.30 -20.82 -4.21
CA ARG A 407 40.10 -21.99 -3.86
C ARG A 407 39.84 -22.48 -2.43
N GLN A 408 39.93 -21.60 -1.44
CA GLN A 408 39.94 -21.99 -0.03
C GLN A 408 38.58 -22.53 0.44
N ILE A 409 37.47 -22.07 -0.14
CA ILE A 409 36.14 -22.61 0.17
C ILE A 409 36.03 -24.04 -0.37
N LEU A 410 36.54 -24.31 -1.57
CA LEU A 410 36.52 -25.67 -2.13
C LEU A 410 37.42 -26.61 -1.33
N GLU A 411 38.67 -26.20 -1.03
CA GLU A 411 39.61 -27.03 -0.26
C GLU A 411 39.06 -27.40 1.14
N LYS A 412 38.30 -26.49 1.77
CA LYS A 412 37.80 -26.69 3.12
C LYS A 412 36.42 -27.37 3.19
N TYR A 413 35.52 -27.02 2.29
CA TYR A 413 34.09 -27.33 2.45
C TYR A 413 33.53 -28.26 1.38
N VAL A 414 34.30 -28.62 0.36
CA VAL A 414 33.85 -29.50 -0.74
C VAL A 414 34.57 -30.83 -0.67
N LYS A 415 33.82 -31.91 -0.85
CA LYS A 415 34.34 -33.27 -0.88
C LYS A 415 34.96 -33.59 -2.24
N GLY A 416 36.24 -33.95 -2.26
CA GLY A 416 36.95 -34.31 -3.49
C GLY A 416 37.21 -33.11 -4.41
N HIS A 417 37.08 -33.30 -5.73
CA HIS A 417 37.31 -32.24 -6.70
C HIS A 417 36.05 -31.41 -6.97
N GLY A 418 36.06 -30.14 -6.54
CA GLY A 418 35.09 -29.12 -6.93
C GLY A 418 35.59 -28.24 -8.09
N SER A 419 34.68 -27.46 -8.69
CA SER A 419 35.03 -26.46 -9.71
C SER A 419 34.35 -25.11 -9.45
N VAL A 420 35.10 -24.02 -9.56
CA VAL A 420 34.57 -22.66 -9.44
C VAL A 420 33.95 -22.27 -10.77
N ILE A 421 32.70 -21.79 -10.72
CA ILE A 421 32.03 -21.20 -11.89
C ILE A 421 32.40 -19.72 -11.98
N ASN A 422 32.29 -18.99 -10.87
CA ASN A 422 32.66 -17.59 -10.78
C ASN A 422 33.02 -17.23 -9.34
N SER A 423 34.00 -16.34 -9.15
CA SER A 423 34.24 -15.68 -7.87
C SER A 423 34.49 -14.20 -8.15
N THR A 424 33.56 -13.34 -7.73
CA THR A 424 33.61 -11.90 -8.03
C THR A 424 33.55 -11.10 -6.75
N ARG A 425 34.54 -10.22 -6.58
CA ARG A 425 34.58 -9.21 -5.53
C ARG A 425 33.76 -7.99 -5.92
N TRP A 426 32.95 -7.48 -4.99
CA TRP A 426 32.22 -6.24 -5.20
C TRP A 426 31.79 -5.55 -3.90
N PHE A 427 31.41 -4.29 -4.03
CA PHE A 427 30.89 -3.44 -2.96
C PHE A 427 29.36 -3.56 -2.91
N ALA A 428 28.86 -4.49 -2.11
CA ALA A 428 27.47 -4.92 -2.20
C ALA A 428 26.50 -3.90 -1.58
N TYR A 429 26.76 -3.46 -0.34
CA TYR A 429 25.85 -2.64 0.47
C TYR A 429 26.58 -1.59 1.30
N PRO A 430 25.96 -0.44 1.60
CA PRO A 430 26.48 0.50 2.59
C PRO A 430 26.70 -0.18 3.95
N ILE A 431 27.73 0.25 4.68
CA ILE A 431 27.89 -0.12 6.08
C ILE A 431 26.91 0.70 6.91
N PHE A 432 25.82 0.05 7.32
CA PHE A 432 24.80 0.65 8.18
C PHE A 432 25.31 0.72 9.63
N SER A 433 25.47 1.93 10.17
CA SER A 433 25.83 2.18 11.57
C SER A 433 24.74 3.02 12.26
N THR A 434 24.68 2.98 13.59
CA THR A 434 23.77 3.84 14.34
C THR A 434 24.14 5.29 14.18
N VAL A 435 23.15 6.15 13.97
CA VAL A 435 23.36 7.60 13.95
C VAL A 435 23.84 8.06 15.32
N SER A 436 25.00 8.73 15.35
CA SER A 436 25.63 9.24 16.56
C SER A 436 24.82 10.37 17.21
N VAL A 437 24.97 10.53 18.53
CA VAL A 437 24.40 11.64 19.33
C VAL A 437 24.95 13.01 18.92
N LYS A 438 26.02 13.06 18.11
CA LYS A 438 26.62 14.32 17.60
C LYS A 438 25.70 15.14 16.70
N TYR A 439 24.61 14.57 16.16
CA TYR A 439 23.66 15.29 15.32
C TYR A 439 22.42 15.66 16.15
N GLU A 440 22.17 16.96 16.33
CA GLU A 440 20.96 17.47 16.99
C GLU A 440 19.69 17.12 16.17
N ASN A 441 19.77 17.22 14.84
CA ASN A 441 18.72 16.82 13.92
C ASN A 441 19.12 15.55 13.14
N LEU A 442 18.22 14.55 13.14
CA LEU A 442 18.42 13.27 12.43
C LEU A 442 18.53 13.45 10.91
N GLU A 443 17.95 14.53 10.38
CA GLU A 443 17.98 14.85 8.95
C GLU A 443 19.35 15.27 8.45
N ASP A 444 20.24 15.71 9.34
CA ASP A 444 21.63 16.06 8.99
C ASP A 444 22.55 14.83 8.98
N ALA A 445 22.07 13.70 9.52
CA ALA A 445 22.82 12.45 9.58
C ALA A 445 22.54 11.50 8.41
N VAL A 446 21.57 11.84 7.55
CA VAL A 446 21.07 11.00 6.45
C VAL A 446 21.05 11.82 5.17
N GLU A 447 21.29 11.18 4.03
CA GLU A 447 21.27 11.84 2.72
C GLU A 447 19.89 12.42 2.41
N LYS A 448 19.82 13.52 1.65
CA LYS A 448 18.56 14.14 1.24
C LYS A 448 18.17 13.68 -0.17
N PHE A 449 16.86 13.61 -0.45
CA PHE A 449 16.37 13.37 -1.81
C PHE A 449 16.51 14.64 -2.66
N LEU A 450 16.11 15.80 -2.13
CA LEU A 450 16.27 17.08 -2.81
C LEU A 450 17.58 17.73 -2.33
N LEU A 451 18.57 17.85 -3.22
CA LEU A 451 19.89 18.39 -2.90
C LEU A 451 19.98 19.89 -3.19
N ASP A 452 19.41 20.31 -4.31
CA ASP A 452 19.30 21.70 -4.75
C ASP A 452 18.10 21.80 -5.71
N ASP A 453 17.73 23.01 -6.09
CA ASP A 453 16.60 23.28 -6.97
C ASP A 453 16.85 22.72 -8.39
N GLY A 454 16.27 21.55 -8.65
CA GLY A 454 16.47 20.77 -9.88
C GLY A 454 17.54 19.67 -9.79
N LEU A 455 18.19 19.49 -8.64
CA LEU A 455 19.14 18.40 -8.38
C LEU A 455 18.60 17.42 -7.33
N ILE A 456 18.33 16.18 -7.76
CA ILE A 456 17.64 15.16 -6.96
C ILE A 456 18.52 13.92 -6.83
N TYR A 457 18.55 13.30 -5.65
CA TYR A 457 19.25 12.05 -5.39
C TYR A 457 18.25 10.90 -5.13
N ALA A 458 17.94 10.15 -6.18
CA ALA A 458 17.01 9.00 -6.11
C ALA A 458 17.52 7.90 -5.16
N ASN A 459 18.84 7.73 -5.06
CA ASN A 459 19.47 6.75 -4.17
C ASN A 459 19.60 7.22 -2.71
N ALA A 460 19.02 8.36 -2.30
CA ALA A 460 19.12 8.82 -0.91
C ALA A 460 18.59 7.78 0.10
N LEU A 461 17.55 7.01 -0.25
CA LEU A 461 16.98 5.97 0.62
C LEU A 461 17.96 4.82 0.92
N GLU A 462 18.92 4.59 0.03
CA GLU A 462 19.99 3.59 0.24
C GLU A 462 20.82 3.88 1.49
N SER A 463 20.88 5.14 1.92
CA SER A 463 21.57 5.54 3.13
C SER A 463 21.02 4.90 4.41
N VAL A 464 19.78 4.38 4.38
CA VAL A 464 19.10 3.72 5.52
C VAL A 464 18.72 2.26 5.26
N ALA A 465 18.48 1.84 4.01
CA ALA A 465 18.24 0.44 3.64
C ALA A 465 18.43 0.25 2.12
N SER A 466 18.96 -0.89 1.68
CA SER A 466 19.34 -1.11 0.27
C SER A 466 18.81 -2.42 -0.30
N ASN A 467 17.68 -2.37 -1.01
CA ASN A 467 17.18 -3.49 -1.80
C ASN A 467 16.53 -2.98 -3.11
N MET A 468 16.10 -3.89 -3.98
CA MET A 468 15.49 -3.52 -5.27
C MET A 468 14.24 -2.65 -5.09
N GLU A 469 13.36 -2.99 -4.13
CA GLU A 469 12.14 -2.23 -3.85
C GLU A 469 12.43 -0.82 -3.34
N MET A 470 13.39 -0.66 -2.43
CA MET A 470 13.82 0.65 -1.90
C MET A 470 14.40 1.54 -3.00
N ALA A 471 15.13 0.96 -3.97
CA ALA A 471 15.60 1.71 -5.12
C ALA A 471 14.43 2.21 -5.99
N ILE A 472 13.40 1.39 -6.19
CA ILE A 472 12.19 1.79 -6.92
C ILE A 472 11.44 2.91 -6.17
N VAL A 473 11.22 2.75 -4.86
CA VAL A 473 10.57 3.75 -4.00
C VAL A 473 11.29 5.09 -4.08
N GLY A 474 12.63 5.09 -3.99
CA GLY A 474 13.45 6.29 -4.13
C GLY A 474 13.32 6.94 -5.52
N GLY A 475 13.28 6.14 -6.58
CA GLY A 475 13.10 6.65 -7.94
C GLY A 475 11.70 7.22 -8.21
N TYR A 476 10.64 6.63 -7.67
CA TYR A 476 9.29 7.22 -7.76
C TYR A 476 9.22 8.53 -6.97
N ASN A 477 9.83 8.59 -5.77
CA ASN A 477 9.90 9.82 -5.00
C ASN A 477 10.62 10.94 -5.78
N ALA A 478 11.71 10.62 -6.49
CA ALA A 478 12.41 11.59 -7.35
C ALA A 478 11.51 12.10 -8.48
N ALA A 479 10.72 11.22 -9.10
CA ALA A 479 9.78 11.60 -10.15
C ALA A 479 8.66 12.52 -9.63
N LEU A 480 8.11 12.25 -8.45
CA LEU A 480 7.10 13.09 -7.80
C LEU A 480 7.64 14.47 -7.43
N LEU A 481 8.86 14.55 -6.88
CA LEU A 481 9.52 15.83 -6.59
C LEU A 481 9.65 16.69 -7.84
N ILE A 482 10.09 16.12 -8.96
CA ILE A 482 10.20 16.84 -10.24
C ILE A 482 8.82 17.24 -10.75
N ALA A 483 7.81 16.36 -10.65
CA ALA A 483 6.46 16.66 -11.12
C ALA A 483 5.83 17.84 -10.36
N HIS A 484 6.06 17.92 -9.04
CA HIS A 484 5.64 19.05 -8.21
C HIS A 484 6.39 20.34 -8.57
N ILE A 485 7.69 20.29 -8.83
CA ILE A 485 8.48 21.49 -9.21
C ILE A 485 8.01 22.06 -10.57
N ILE A 486 7.44 21.23 -11.43
CA ILE A 486 6.94 21.65 -12.75
C ILE A 486 5.53 22.27 -12.68
N GLY A 487 4.83 22.24 -11.52
CA GLY A 487 3.64 23.05 -11.17
C GLY A 487 2.56 23.20 -12.25
N ASP A 488 1.56 22.31 -12.26
CA ASP A 488 0.37 22.30 -13.16
C ASP A 488 -0.50 21.03 -12.90
N GLU A 489 -0.22 20.28 -11.84
CA GLU A 489 -0.61 18.88 -11.62
C GLU A 489 -2.11 18.64 -11.57
N VAL A 490 -2.90 19.63 -11.16
CA VAL A 490 -4.37 19.55 -11.21
C VAL A 490 -4.90 19.72 -12.62
N LEU A 491 -4.34 20.65 -13.40
CA LEU A 491 -4.73 20.91 -14.80
C LEU A 491 -4.53 19.68 -15.70
N ARG A 492 -3.71 18.74 -15.24
CA ARG A 492 -3.18 17.61 -15.99
C ARG A 492 -3.75 16.28 -15.55
N GLY A 493 -4.46 16.26 -14.42
CA GLY A 493 -4.99 15.04 -13.80
C GLY A 493 -3.93 14.18 -13.10
N ASP A 494 -2.71 14.69 -12.91
CA ASP A 494 -1.61 14.01 -12.21
C ASP A 494 -1.89 13.92 -10.70
N ILE A 495 -2.58 14.92 -10.16
CA ILE A 495 -3.24 14.90 -8.86
C ILE A 495 -4.73 15.11 -9.11
N VAL A 496 -5.55 14.17 -8.62
CA VAL A 496 -7.00 14.37 -8.61
C VAL A 496 -7.31 15.47 -7.61
N ASP A 497 -7.84 16.60 -8.09
CA ASP A 497 -8.31 17.64 -7.18
C ASP A 497 -9.48 17.12 -6.35
N THR A 498 -9.24 16.95 -5.05
CA THR A 498 -10.26 16.49 -4.11
C THR A 498 -11.02 17.66 -3.47
N ASN A 499 -10.55 18.89 -3.63
CA ASN A 499 -11.14 20.10 -3.07
C ASN A 499 -12.41 20.48 -3.82
N PHE A 500 -12.43 20.44 -5.17
CA PHE A 500 -13.67 20.71 -5.91
C PHE A 500 -14.77 19.71 -5.54
N ALA A 501 -14.42 18.42 -5.39
CA ALA A 501 -15.39 17.39 -5.05
C ALA A 501 -15.97 17.60 -3.63
N PHE A 502 -15.15 18.11 -2.71
CA PHE A 502 -15.60 18.54 -1.40
C PHE A 502 -16.56 19.74 -1.49
N ILE A 503 -16.22 20.79 -2.26
CA ILE A 503 -17.10 21.95 -2.47
C ILE A 503 -18.43 21.54 -3.11
N ALA A 504 -18.40 20.72 -4.17
CA ALA A 504 -19.60 20.27 -4.86
C ALA A 504 -20.59 19.57 -3.92
N ARG A 505 -20.09 18.79 -2.95
CA ARG A 505 -20.92 18.14 -1.92
C ARG A 505 -21.42 19.09 -0.85
N GLN A 506 -20.64 20.09 -0.47
CA GLN A 506 -20.99 21.00 0.63
C GLN A 506 -21.84 22.20 0.18
N ALA A 507 -21.69 22.68 -1.05
CA ALA A 507 -22.36 23.86 -1.57
C ALA A 507 -23.90 23.83 -1.42
N PRO A 508 -24.60 22.71 -1.69
CA PRO A 508 -26.06 22.66 -1.50
C PRO A 508 -26.50 22.93 -0.06
N SER A 509 -25.72 22.54 0.95
CA SER A 509 -26.02 22.83 2.37
C SER A 509 -25.90 24.31 2.72
N CYS A 510 -25.21 25.08 1.88
CA CYS A 510 -25.09 26.53 1.94
C CYS A 510 -26.12 27.24 1.06
N GLY A 511 -27.04 26.53 0.39
CA GLY A 511 -27.95 27.13 -0.59
C GLY A 511 -27.28 27.49 -1.92
N LEU A 512 -26.06 27.01 -2.16
CA LEU A 512 -25.27 27.32 -3.36
C LEU A 512 -25.24 26.13 -4.33
N LYS A 513 -25.19 26.43 -5.62
CA LYS A 513 -24.93 25.44 -6.68
C LYS A 513 -23.58 25.73 -7.31
N LEU A 514 -22.70 24.72 -7.34
CA LEU A 514 -21.45 24.83 -8.08
C LEU A 514 -21.77 24.92 -9.58
N LYS A 515 -21.48 26.08 -10.19
CA LYS A 515 -21.80 26.35 -11.61
C LYS A 515 -20.63 26.10 -12.55
N LYS A 516 -19.42 26.44 -12.12
CA LYS A 516 -18.22 26.34 -12.94
C LYS A 516 -17.00 26.09 -12.08
N ILE A 517 -16.10 25.27 -12.60
CA ILE A 517 -14.74 25.08 -12.08
C ILE A 517 -13.82 25.60 -13.17
N SER A 518 -12.78 26.32 -12.77
CA SER A 518 -11.68 26.68 -13.65
C SER A 518 -10.40 26.21 -13.00
N VAL A 519 -9.66 25.36 -13.71
CA VAL A 519 -8.31 24.99 -13.34
C VAL A 519 -7.41 25.75 -14.30
N ILE A 520 -6.43 26.46 -13.76
CA ILE A 520 -5.64 27.46 -14.48
C ILE A 520 -4.17 27.33 -14.06
N PRO A 521 -3.21 27.65 -14.95
CA PRO A 521 -1.80 27.55 -14.63
C PRO A 521 -1.39 28.65 -13.65
N ASP A 522 -0.24 28.47 -12.98
CA ASP A 522 0.34 29.44 -12.03
C ASP A 522 0.95 30.65 -12.75
N VAL A 523 0.10 31.42 -13.43
CA VAL A 523 0.44 32.62 -14.19
C VAL A 523 -0.45 33.76 -13.73
N VAL A 524 0.17 34.81 -13.17
CA VAL A 524 -0.53 35.98 -12.58
C VAL A 524 -1.62 36.52 -13.49
N LYS A 525 -1.37 36.66 -14.80
CA LYS A 525 -2.34 37.22 -15.74
C LYS A 525 -3.52 36.29 -16.05
N GLU A 526 -3.28 34.98 -16.14
CA GLU A 526 -4.34 34.00 -16.35
C GLU A 526 -5.25 33.91 -15.11
N ILE A 527 -4.64 33.82 -13.92
CA ILE A 527 -5.37 33.84 -12.65
C ILE A 527 -6.14 35.14 -12.50
N SER A 528 -5.51 36.29 -12.75
CA SER A 528 -6.13 37.61 -12.67
C SER A 528 -7.34 37.76 -13.59
N ASN A 529 -7.20 37.34 -14.86
CA ASN A 529 -8.28 37.39 -15.84
C ASN A 529 -9.47 36.52 -15.42
N GLU A 530 -9.19 35.30 -14.95
CA GLU A 530 -10.22 34.36 -14.56
C GLU A 530 -10.91 34.79 -13.26
N VAL A 531 -10.16 35.25 -12.25
CA VAL A 531 -10.69 35.82 -11.01
C VAL A 531 -11.58 37.02 -11.32
N ARG A 532 -11.12 37.95 -12.18
CA ARG A 532 -11.91 39.12 -12.60
C ARG A 532 -13.20 38.72 -13.29
N ARG A 533 -13.15 37.70 -14.14
CA ARG A 533 -14.32 37.19 -14.86
C ARG A 533 -15.30 36.51 -13.92
N PHE A 534 -14.82 35.59 -13.09
CA PHE A 534 -15.63 34.85 -12.12
C PHE A 534 -16.28 35.76 -11.08
N SER A 535 -15.53 36.74 -10.57
CA SER A 535 -16.05 37.72 -9.61
C SER A 535 -17.25 38.51 -10.14
N LYS A 536 -17.35 38.69 -11.47
CA LYS A 536 -18.49 39.35 -12.14
C LYS A 536 -19.65 38.40 -12.44
N GLU A 537 -19.36 37.16 -12.80
CA GLU A 537 -20.35 36.18 -13.27
C GLU A 537 -21.04 35.41 -12.13
N PHE A 538 -20.38 35.28 -10.97
CA PHE A 538 -20.84 34.43 -9.87
C PHE A 538 -20.91 35.19 -8.54
N ASP A 539 -21.84 34.77 -7.68
CA ASP A 539 -22.05 35.39 -6.37
C ASP A 539 -20.88 35.12 -5.40
N VAL A 540 -20.28 33.93 -5.51
CA VAL A 540 -19.18 33.46 -4.65
C VAL A 540 -18.08 32.83 -5.51
N VAL A 541 -16.84 33.27 -5.32
CA VAL A 541 -15.65 32.70 -5.98
C VAL A 541 -14.71 32.17 -4.91
N VAL A 542 -14.25 30.93 -5.06
CA VAL A 542 -13.32 30.27 -4.15
C VAL A 542 -12.07 29.87 -4.93
N THR A 543 -10.89 30.27 -4.48
CA THR A 543 -9.62 29.77 -5.02
C THR A 543 -9.11 28.59 -4.18
N SER A 544 -8.31 27.71 -4.77
CA SER A 544 -7.69 26.57 -4.09
C SER A 544 -6.21 26.52 -4.45
N GLY A 545 -5.34 27.03 -3.57
CA GLY A 545 -3.89 26.98 -3.76
C GLY A 545 -3.23 28.31 -4.13
N GLY A 546 -1.91 28.27 -4.30
CA GLY A 546 -1.06 29.39 -4.71
C GLY A 546 -0.88 30.50 -3.65
N ILE A 547 -0.91 30.15 -2.35
CA ILE A 547 -0.82 31.11 -1.23
C ILE A 547 0.34 30.86 -0.26
N GLY A 548 1.25 29.94 -0.59
CA GLY A 548 2.45 29.66 0.19
C GLY A 548 3.58 30.67 0.00
N SER A 549 4.78 30.31 0.46
CA SER A 549 5.98 31.15 0.39
C SER A 549 6.80 30.93 -0.89
N THR A 550 6.39 30.05 -1.78
CA THR A 550 7.17 29.71 -2.97
C THR A 550 6.90 30.69 -4.12
N HIS A 551 7.73 30.63 -5.17
CA HIS A 551 7.68 31.55 -6.30
C HIS A 551 6.47 31.36 -7.25
N ASP A 552 5.89 30.16 -7.20
CA ASP A 552 4.71 29.68 -7.92
C ASP A 552 3.42 29.94 -7.14
N ASP A 553 3.52 30.28 -5.85
CA ASP A 553 2.41 30.79 -5.06
C ASP A 553 2.07 32.24 -5.46
N LEU A 554 1.22 32.39 -6.48
CA LEU A 554 0.95 33.67 -7.16
C LEU A 554 -0.49 34.17 -6.99
N THR A 555 -1.31 33.53 -6.16
CA THR A 555 -2.74 33.85 -6.03
C THR A 555 -2.95 35.25 -5.44
N TYR A 556 -2.17 35.67 -4.45
CA TYR A 556 -2.30 37.02 -3.88
C TYR A 556 -1.95 38.12 -4.89
N GLU A 557 -0.83 37.96 -5.61
CA GLU A 557 -0.43 38.85 -6.70
C GLU A 557 -1.51 38.94 -7.78
N ALA A 558 -2.06 37.80 -8.19
CA ALA A 558 -3.08 37.73 -9.23
C ALA A 558 -4.40 38.36 -8.80
N VAL A 559 -4.84 38.15 -7.56
CA VAL A 559 -6.07 38.79 -7.04
C VAL A 559 -5.88 40.30 -6.93
N ALA A 560 -4.69 40.78 -6.52
CA ALA A 560 -4.38 42.20 -6.53
C ALA A 560 -4.44 42.79 -7.96
N ASP A 561 -3.83 42.12 -8.95
CA ASP A 561 -3.89 42.53 -10.36
C ASP A 561 -5.33 42.48 -10.94
N ALA A 562 -6.14 41.50 -10.52
CA ALA A 562 -7.52 41.35 -10.98
C ALA A 562 -8.36 42.59 -10.65
N PHE A 563 -8.11 43.20 -9.48
CA PHE A 563 -8.87 44.32 -8.95
C PHE A 563 -8.13 45.67 -9.03
N GLY A 564 -6.90 45.70 -9.54
CA GLY A 564 -6.11 46.93 -9.70
C GLY A 564 -5.57 47.47 -8.37
N GLU A 565 -5.28 46.58 -7.42
CA GLU A 565 -4.82 46.91 -6.08
C GLU A 565 -3.31 46.65 -5.93
N LYS A 566 -2.70 47.28 -4.92
CA LYS A 566 -1.31 46.99 -4.54
C LYS A 566 -1.28 45.91 -3.46
N LEU A 567 -0.17 45.16 -3.40
CA LEU A 567 0.12 44.27 -2.28
C LEU A 567 0.73 45.06 -1.12
N GLU A 568 0.26 44.81 0.09
CA GLU A 568 0.76 45.43 1.32
C GLU A 568 1.05 44.36 2.38
N LEU A 569 2.02 44.65 3.25
CA LEU A 569 2.32 43.78 4.39
C LEU A 569 1.23 43.95 5.45
N ASN A 570 0.45 42.91 5.70
CA ASN A 570 -0.55 42.91 6.76
C ASN A 570 0.10 42.66 8.13
N PRO A 571 -0.03 43.56 9.12
CA PRO A 571 0.65 43.42 10.41
C PRO A 571 0.31 42.13 11.17
N SER A 572 -0.93 41.65 11.10
CA SER A 572 -1.36 40.41 11.77
C SER A 572 -0.69 39.19 11.14
N LEU A 573 -0.57 39.16 9.81
CA LEU A 573 0.10 38.08 9.09
C LEU A 573 1.63 38.14 9.24
N VAL A 574 2.20 39.34 9.36
CA VAL A 574 3.62 39.50 9.72
C VAL A 574 3.90 38.88 11.09
N SER A 575 3.04 39.11 12.08
CA SER A 575 3.17 38.52 13.41
C SER A 575 3.06 36.99 13.38
N PHE A 576 2.20 36.44 12.51
CA PHE A 576 2.17 35.01 12.23
C PHE A 576 3.50 34.51 11.66
N VAL A 577 4.06 35.17 10.64
CA VAL A 577 5.35 34.81 10.04
C VAL A 577 6.47 34.84 11.10
N GLU A 578 6.55 35.90 11.91
CA GLU A 578 7.54 36.01 12.97
C GLU A 578 7.44 34.86 13.99
N THR A 579 6.22 34.48 14.37
CA THR A 579 5.96 33.41 15.33
C THR A 579 6.30 32.03 14.76
N VAL A 580 5.82 31.73 13.55
CA VAL A 580 5.96 30.41 12.93
C VAL A 580 7.39 30.13 12.48
N PHE A 581 8.07 31.14 11.93
CA PHE A 581 9.45 31.00 11.44
C PHE A 581 10.51 31.41 12.48
N ASN A 582 10.08 31.75 13.70
CA ASN A 582 10.95 32.19 14.79
C ASN A 582 11.97 33.25 14.35
N CYS A 583 11.48 34.29 13.68
CA CYS A 583 12.30 35.38 13.13
C CYS A 583 11.68 36.75 13.44
N LYS A 584 12.44 37.84 13.26
CA LYS A 584 11.87 39.20 13.25
C LYS A 584 11.79 39.71 11.83
N SER A 585 10.64 40.24 11.44
CA SER A 585 10.38 40.78 10.11
C SER A 585 11.37 41.88 9.70
N LYS A 586 11.88 42.63 10.68
CA LYS A 586 12.87 43.70 10.51
C LYS A 586 14.24 43.20 10.05
N ASP A 587 14.54 41.94 10.37
CA ASP A 587 15.81 41.28 10.03
C ASP A 587 15.73 40.57 8.67
N LEU A 588 14.54 40.56 8.05
CA LEU A 588 14.30 39.95 6.75
C LEU A 588 14.53 40.98 5.63
N LEU A 589 15.11 40.51 4.53
CA LEU A 589 15.20 41.34 3.34
C LEU A 589 13.79 41.68 2.81
N PRO A 590 13.58 42.87 2.20
CA PRO A 590 12.30 43.27 1.65
C PRO A 590 11.72 42.36 0.56
N ASP A 591 12.45 41.36 0.06
CA ASP A 591 12.04 40.37 -0.94
C ASP A 591 12.05 38.93 -0.40
N ASP A 592 12.21 38.75 0.92
CA ASP A 592 12.23 37.43 1.56
C ASP A 592 10.96 36.62 1.27
N CYS A 593 11.13 35.35 0.90
CA CYS A 593 10.05 34.46 0.50
C CYS A 593 9.02 34.23 1.62
N ARG A 594 9.41 34.27 2.90
CA ARG A 594 8.50 34.11 4.04
C ARG A 594 7.51 35.25 4.16
N LEU A 595 7.92 36.46 3.80
CA LEU A 595 7.05 37.65 3.82
C LEU A 595 5.96 37.60 2.75
N ARG A 596 6.04 36.69 1.76
CA ARG A 596 4.97 36.48 0.76
C ARG A 596 3.65 36.08 1.43
N LEU A 597 3.72 35.27 2.51
CA LEU A 597 2.55 34.88 3.32
C LEU A 597 1.85 36.07 4.01
N ALA A 598 2.50 37.23 4.10
CA ALA A 598 1.97 38.43 4.72
C ALA A 598 1.74 39.57 3.72
N ARG A 599 2.14 39.42 2.45
CA ARG A 599 1.90 40.40 1.38
C ARG A 599 0.61 40.07 0.66
N VAL A 600 -0.41 40.86 0.94
CA VAL A 600 -1.78 40.57 0.52
C VAL A 600 -2.40 41.80 -0.13
N PRO A 601 -3.44 41.66 -0.99
CA PRO A 601 -4.12 42.79 -1.60
C PRO A 601 -4.59 43.81 -0.54
N ALA A 602 -4.45 45.11 -0.81
CA ALA A 602 -4.73 46.16 0.18
C ALA A 602 -6.14 46.11 0.79
N SER A 603 -7.16 45.68 0.03
CA SER A 603 -8.54 45.56 0.54
C SER A 603 -8.87 44.21 1.24
N SER A 604 -7.87 43.36 1.45
CA SER A 604 -8.07 42.03 2.05
C SER A 604 -8.69 42.09 3.44
N LYS A 605 -9.78 41.34 3.63
CA LYS A 605 -10.34 41.06 4.97
C LYS A 605 -9.88 39.68 5.42
N LEU A 606 -9.48 39.59 6.69
CA LEU A 606 -9.03 38.34 7.31
C LEU A 606 -10.21 37.68 8.05
N ILE A 607 -10.56 36.45 7.65
CA ILE A 607 -11.59 35.64 8.30
C ILE A 607 -10.89 34.57 9.14
N PHE A 608 -10.93 34.74 10.46
CA PHE A 608 -10.48 33.75 11.41
C PHE A 608 -11.63 32.84 11.83
N GLY A 609 -11.32 31.58 12.07
CA GLY A 609 -12.27 30.62 12.63
C GLY A 609 -11.61 29.69 13.64
N GLN A 610 -12.40 28.76 14.15
CA GLN A 610 -11.96 27.72 15.08
C GLN A 610 -12.05 26.36 14.39
N ASP A 611 -11.10 25.50 14.69
CA ASP A 611 -11.16 24.10 14.29
C ASP A 611 -12.40 23.43 14.91
N PRO A 612 -13.33 22.85 14.11
CA PRO A 612 -14.53 22.21 14.63
C PRO A 612 -14.27 21.04 15.58
N GLU A 613 -13.16 20.31 15.41
CA GLU A 613 -12.80 19.14 16.20
C GLU A 613 -12.11 19.56 17.51
N THR A 614 -11.10 20.43 17.41
CA THR A 614 -10.25 20.78 18.55
C THR A 614 -10.72 22.04 19.29
N ARG A 615 -11.65 22.81 18.71
CA ARG A 615 -12.09 24.15 19.14
C ARG A 615 -10.96 25.16 19.30
N SER A 616 -9.77 24.86 18.77
CA SER A 616 -8.62 25.75 18.84
C SER A 616 -8.74 26.85 17.79
N PRO A 617 -8.38 28.10 18.11
CA PRO A 617 -8.38 29.18 17.13
C PRO A 617 -7.33 28.95 16.05
N SER A 618 -7.69 29.19 14.79
CA SER A 618 -6.75 29.09 13.67
C SER A 618 -5.66 30.16 13.77
N LEU A 619 -4.41 29.76 13.56
CA LEU A 619 -3.27 30.68 13.52
C LEU A 619 -3.21 31.49 12.21
N TYR A 620 -3.83 30.99 11.13
CA TYR A 620 -3.84 31.65 9.82
C TYR A 620 -5.29 31.82 9.30
N PRO A 621 -5.67 33.00 8.76
CA PRO A 621 -7.03 33.27 8.31
C PRO A 621 -7.28 32.82 6.86
N VAL A 622 -8.55 32.79 6.47
CA VAL A 622 -8.94 32.87 5.06
C VAL A 622 -8.98 34.33 4.64
N LEU A 623 -8.41 34.66 3.50
CA LEU A 623 -8.47 36.01 2.95
C LEU A 623 -9.67 36.16 2.02
N THR A 624 -10.35 37.29 2.11
CA THR A 624 -11.37 37.65 1.12
C THR A 624 -11.13 39.05 0.55
N VAL A 625 -11.27 39.14 -0.78
CA VAL A 625 -11.29 40.39 -1.53
C VAL A 625 -12.58 40.40 -2.35
N ARG A 626 -13.50 41.33 -2.03
CA ARG A 626 -14.86 41.35 -2.60
C ARG A 626 -15.58 40.02 -2.35
N ASN A 627 -16.01 39.32 -3.40
CA ASN A 627 -16.64 38.00 -3.33
C ASN A 627 -15.67 36.82 -3.61
N VAL A 628 -14.35 37.08 -3.59
CA VAL A 628 -13.31 36.08 -3.83
C VAL A 628 -12.69 35.64 -2.50
N PHE A 629 -12.94 34.40 -2.11
CA PHE A 629 -12.37 33.75 -0.93
C PHE A 629 -11.14 32.93 -1.33
N ILE A 630 -10.01 33.23 -0.71
CA ILE A 630 -8.70 32.69 -1.07
C ILE A 630 -8.32 31.59 -0.09
N LEU A 631 -8.38 30.32 -0.51
CA LEU A 631 -8.13 29.17 0.36
C LEU A 631 -6.81 28.42 0.00
N PRO A 632 -6.17 27.75 0.98
CA PRO A 632 -4.97 26.94 0.75
C PRO A 632 -5.27 25.71 -0.13
N GLY A 633 -4.28 25.24 -0.90
CA GLY A 633 -4.47 24.09 -1.81
C GLY A 633 -4.50 22.72 -1.11
N MET A 634 -3.84 22.59 0.04
CA MET A 634 -3.79 21.32 0.79
C MET A 634 -5.17 20.96 1.39
N PRO A 635 -5.73 19.75 1.14
CA PRO A 635 -7.11 19.44 1.49
C PRO A 635 -7.51 19.63 2.97
N PRO A 636 -6.69 19.27 3.98
CA PRO A 636 -7.06 19.52 5.38
C PRO A 636 -7.26 21.02 5.68
N PHE A 637 -6.37 21.87 5.18
CA PHE A 637 -6.45 23.32 5.38
C PHE A 637 -7.53 23.97 4.51
N PHE A 638 -7.74 23.47 3.29
CA PHE A 638 -8.84 23.89 2.43
C PHE A 638 -10.20 23.65 3.10
N ARG A 639 -10.42 22.43 3.62
CA ARG A 639 -11.67 22.07 4.31
C ARG A 639 -11.91 22.92 5.56
N LEU A 640 -10.85 23.12 6.35
CA LEU A 640 -10.90 23.99 7.52
C LEU A 640 -11.26 25.44 7.12
N GLY A 641 -10.60 25.98 6.10
CA GLY A 641 -10.90 27.31 5.56
C GLY A 641 -12.33 27.42 5.02
N PHE A 642 -12.85 26.35 4.42
CA PHE A 642 -14.25 26.33 3.95
C PHE A 642 -15.25 26.46 5.11
N GLU A 643 -15.00 25.78 6.25
CA GLU A 643 -15.84 25.95 7.45
C GLU A 643 -15.84 27.40 7.96
N PHE A 644 -14.71 28.12 7.83
CA PHE A 644 -14.62 29.51 8.27
C PHE A 644 -15.46 30.45 7.41
N ILE A 645 -15.58 30.16 6.11
CA ILE A 645 -16.34 31.01 5.19
C ILE A 645 -17.82 30.64 5.11
N LYS A 646 -18.23 29.44 5.54
CA LYS A 646 -19.64 28.99 5.52
C LYS A 646 -20.65 30.03 6.02
N PRO A 647 -20.45 30.71 7.17
CA PRO A 647 -21.38 31.74 7.64
C PRO A 647 -21.52 32.95 6.70
N TYR A 648 -20.52 33.21 5.87
CA TYR A 648 -20.47 34.36 4.97
C TYR A 648 -21.06 34.07 3.59
N ILE A 649 -21.16 32.80 3.20
CA ILE A 649 -21.61 32.38 1.86
C ILE A 649 -22.97 31.66 1.87
N ARG A 650 -23.55 31.41 3.05
CA ARG A 650 -24.79 30.64 3.20
C ARG A 650 -26.03 31.48 2.93
N ASP A 651 -26.91 30.96 2.07
CA ASP A 651 -28.30 31.43 1.91
C ASP A 651 -29.28 30.37 2.46
N PRO A 652 -29.93 30.62 3.61
CA PRO A 652 -30.87 29.67 4.20
C PRO A 652 -32.22 29.58 3.45
N SER A 653 -32.53 30.51 2.54
CA SER A 653 -33.80 30.53 1.81
C SER A 653 -33.84 29.55 0.63
N VAL A 654 -32.67 29.12 0.15
CA VAL A 654 -32.53 28.19 -0.97
C VAL A 654 -32.28 26.78 -0.46
N GLN A 655 -33.13 25.83 -0.85
CA GLN A 655 -32.99 24.41 -0.56
C GLN A 655 -32.97 23.60 -1.86
N PHE A 656 -32.16 22.55 -1.86
CA PHE A 656 -32.09 21.58 -2.95
C PHE A 656 -32.54 20.21 -2.44
N PHE A 657 -33.38 19.55 -3.21
CA PHE A 657 -33.88 18.21 -2.95
C PHE A 657 -33.40 17.26 -4.05
N ASP A 658 -32.97 16.06 -3.69
CA ASP A 658 -32.57 15.04 -4.63
C ASP A 658 -33.23 13.68 -4.34
N LYS A 659 -33.38 12.87 -5.39
CA LYS A 659 -33.80 11.48 -5.33
C LYS A 659 -33.01 10.62 -6.32
N ASN A 660 -32.62 9.44 -5.87
CA ASN A 660 -31.93 8.45 -6.70
C ASN A 660 -32.79 7.19 -6.85
N LEU A 661 -32.92 6.73 -8.09
CA LEU A 661 -33.54 5.46 -8.46
C LEU A 661 -32.51 4.57 -9.16
N TYR A 662 -32.71 3.26 -9.15
CA TYR A 662 -31.71 2.30 -9.62
C TYR A 662 -32.36 1.31 -10.56
N SER A 663 -31.80 1.16 -11.77
CA SER A 663 -32.33 0.29 -12.81
C SER A 663 -31.37 -0.87 -13.11
N THR A 664 -31.93 -2.06 -13.33
CA THR A 664 -31.20 -3.26 -13.79
C THR A 664 -30.96 -3.28 -15.30
N SER A 665 -31.60 -2.37 -16.04
CA SER A 665 -31.40 -2.23 -17.48
C SER A 665 -30.14 -1.44 -17.81
N GLU A 666 -29.46 -1.85 -18.88
CA GLU A 666 -28.34 -1.10 -19.45
C GLU A 666 -28.79 0.25 -19.99
N GLU A 667 -27.94 1.27 -19.87
CA GLU A 667 -28.27 2.66 -20.23
C GLU A 667 -28.82 2.84 -21.66
N PRO A 668 -28.31 2.15 -22.71
CA PRO A 668 -28.86 2.27 -24.06
C PRO A 668 -30.36 1.92 -24.16
N ASN A 669 -30.85 1.01 -23.32
CA ASN A 669 -32.26 0.59 -23.30
C ASN A 669 -33.17 1.61 -22.57
N LEU A 670 -32.56 2.50 -21.78
CA LEU A 670 -33.26 3.54 -21.03
C LEU A 670 -33.19 4.90 -21.74
N ALA A 671 -32.15 5.17 -22.52
CA ALA A 671 -31.79 6.49 -23.04
C ALA A 671 -32.95 7.25 -23.69
N LYS A 672 -33.73 6.62 -24.59
CA LYS A 672 -34.87 7.28 -25.25
C LYS A 672 -35.98 7.65 -24.25
N ARG A 673 -36.35 6.72 -23.37
CA ARG A 673 -37.42 6.92 -22.37
C ARG A 673 -37.03 7.98 -21.35
N LEU A 674 -35.79 7.94 -20.86
CA LEU A 674 -35.25 8.96 -19.96
C LEU A 674 -35.13 10.33 -20.64
N GLY A 675 -34.76 10.37 -21.92
CA GLY A 675 -34.71 11.60 -22.71
C GLY A 675 -36.08 12.25 -22.90
N ASP A 676 -37.12 11.45 -23.17
CA ASP A 676 -38.50 11.95 -23.28
C ASP A 676 -39.02 12.44 -21.91
N PHE A 677 -38.74 11.70 -20.84
CA PHE A 677 -39.04 12.10 -19.45
C PHE A 677 -38.32 13.40 -19.04
N ALA A 678 -37.03 13.54 -19.35
CA ALA A 678 -36.27 14.74 -19.02
C ALA A 678 -36.80 16.00 -19.74
N LYS A 679 -37.36 15.85 -20.96
CA LYS A 679 -38.00 16.97 -21.68
C LYS A 679 -39.30 17.41 -21.01
N GLU A 680 -40.07 16.47 -20.48
CA GLU A 680 -41.33 16.74 -19.79
C GLU A 680 -41.11 17.58 -18.51
N PHE A 681 -40.04 17.29 -17.76
CA PHE A 681 -39.76 17.95 -16.47
C PHE A 681 -38.65 19.02 -16.52
N LYS A 682 -38.18 19.42 -17.71
CA LYS A 682 -36.98 20.26 -17.91
C LYS A 682 -36.97 21.57 -17.10
N ASP A 683 -38.14 22.14 -16.82
CA ASP A 683 -38.28 23.45 -16.18
C ASP A 683 -38.26 23.37 -14.65
N CYS A 684 -38.39 22.16 -14.09
CA CYS A 684 -38.54 21.97 -12.65
C CYS A 684 -37.66 20.86 -12.05
N VAL A 685 -37.17 19.90 -12.84
CA VAL A 685 -36.33 18.80 -12.35
C VAL A 685 -35.15 18.57 -13.30
N LEU A 686 -33.94 18.51 -12.73
CA LEU A 686 -32.75 18.05 -13.43
C LEU A 686 -32.71 16.52 -13.36
N VAL A 687 -32.63 15.87 -14.53
CA VAL A 687 -32.57 14.42 -14.65
C VAL A 687 -31.17 14.02 -15.11
N GLY A 688 -30.54 13.10 -14.39
CA GLY A 688 -29.27 12.48 -14.77
C GLY A 688 -29.36 10.96 -14.79
N SER A 689 -28.66 10.31 -15.72
CA SER A 689 -28.43 8.87 -15.73
C SER A 689 -26.94 8.59 -15.63
N TYR A 690 -26.58 7.59 -14.82
CA TYR A 690 -25.18 7.25 -14.53
C TYR A 690 -25.04 5.73 -14.59
N PRO A 691 -24.43 5.17 -15.65
CA PRO A 691 -24.12 3.75 -15.71
C PRO A 691 -23.05 3.41 -14.66
N VAL A 692 -23.13 2.21 -14.09
CA VAL A 692 -22.19 1.74 -13.07
C VAL A 692 -21.66 0.38 -13.47
N GLU A 693 -20.34 0.30 -13.59
CA GLU A 693 -19.65 -0.96 -13.84
C GLU A 693 -19.53 -1.78 -12.55
N ASN A 694 -19.57 -3.11 -12.69
CA ASN A 694 -19.31 -4.07 -11.60
C ASN A 694 -20.24 -3.97 -10.37
N ASN A 695 -21.38 -3.27 -10.46
CA ASN A 695 -22.43 -3.33 -9.45
C ASN A 695 -23.34 -4.56 -9.69
N ARG A 696 -23.59 -5.33 -8.63
CA ARG A 696 -24.35 -6.60 -8.68
C ARG A 696 -25.85 -6.41 -8.46
N TYR A 697 -26.28 -5.19 -8.16
CA TYR A 697 -27.65 -4.84 -7.83
C TYR A 697 -28.33 -4.11 -8.96
N TYR A 698 -27.65 -3.12 -9.54
CA TYR A 698 -28.19 -2.27 -10.61
C TYR A 698 -27.10 -1.97 -11.65
N LYS A 699 -27.53 -1.49 -12.83
CA LYS A 699 -26.68 -1.09 -13.95
C LYS A 699 -26.65 0.42 -14.15
N VAL A 700 -27.75 1.11 -13.87
CA VAL A 700 -27.86 2.55 -14.03
C VAL A 700 -28.46 3.18 -12.79
N ARG A 701 -27.80 4.21 -12.23
CA ARG A 701 -28.39 5.11 -11.24
C ARG A 701 -29.01 6.29 -11.97
N ILE A 702 -30.27 6.58 -11.68
CA ILE A 702 -31.01 7.73 -12.20
C ILE A 702 -31.16 8.73 -11.06
N SER A 703 -30.75 9.97 -11.28
CA SER A 703 -30.78 11.04 -10.29
C SER A 703 -31.77 12.12 -10.73
N LEU A 704 -32.61 12.55 -9.80
CA LEU A 704 -33.57 13.63 -9.94
C LEU A 704 -33.21 14.71 -8.93
N GLU A 705 -33.02 15.95 -9.37
CA GLU A 705 -32.72 17.09 -8.49
C GLU A 705 -33.70 18.24 -8.75
N SER A 706 -34.20 18.89 -7.69
CA SER A 706 -35.09 20.06 -7.81
C SER A 706 -34.94 21.01 -6.62
N GLN A 707 -35.25 22.29 -6.84
CA GLN A 707 -35.47 23.25 -5.75
C GLN A 707 -36.92 23.21 -5.21
N ASN A 708 -37.82 22.51 -5.91
CA ASN A 708 -39.21 22.34 -5.52
C ASN A 708 -39.51 20.87 -5.18
N LYS A 709 -39.79 20.61 -3.92
CA LYS A 709 -40.10 19.27 -3.41
C LYS A 709 -41.29 18.61 -4.11
N GLN A 710 -42.36 19.36 -4.40
CA GLN A 710 -43.57 18.82 -5.03
C GLN A 710 -43.32 18.38 -6.48
N SER A 711 -42.53 19.15 -7.22
CA SER A 711 -42.13 18.81 -8.58
C SER A 711 -41.27 17.54 -8.61
N LEU A 712 -40.35 17.41 -7.64
CA LEU A 712 -39.52 16.21 -7.50
C LEU A 712 -40.34 14.96 -7.22
N GLU A 713 -41.29 15.03 -6.28
CA GLU A 713 -42.18 13.90 -5.94
C GLU A 713 -43.04 13.47 -7.14
N THR A 714 -43.55 14.43 -7.91
CA THR A 714 -44.34 14.16 -9.13
C THR A 714 -43.50 13.49 -10.21
N ALA A 715 -42.26 13.96 -10.41
CA ALA A 715 -41.32 13.39 -11.36
C ALA A 715 -40.92 11.96 -10.95
N GLN A 716 -40.63 11.74 -9.66
CA GLN A 716 -40.31 10.42 -9.13
C GLN A 716 -41.43 9.41 -9.42
N ALA A 717 -42.68 9.71 -9.05
CA ALA A 717 -43.82 8.81 -9.25
C ALA A 717 -44.07 8.49 -10.73
N THR A 718 -43.80 9.44 -11.62
CA THR A 718 -43.93 9.26 -13.07
C THR A 718 -42.83 8.34 -13.62
N LEU A 719 -41.60 8.51 -13.14
CA LEU A 719 -40.47 7.66 -13.53
C LEU A 719 -40.60 6.23 -13.01
N GLU A 720 -41.10 6.06 -11.79
CA GLU A 720 -41.39 4.74 -11.20
C GLU A 720 -42.39 3.96 -12.06
N LYS A 721 -43.44 4.63 -12.56
CA LYS A 721 -44.39 4.02 -13.50
C LYS A 721 -43.77 3.71 -14.86
N LEU A 722 -42.89 4.58 -15.36
CA LEU A 722 -42.26 4.43 -16.67
C LEU A 722 -41.31 3.23 -16.75
N LEU A 723 -40.60 2.94 -15.65
CA LEU A 723 -39.57 1.90 -15.62
C LEU A 723 -40.01 0.62 -14.89
N ALA A 724 -41.00 0.72 -13.99
CA ALA A 724 -41.65 -0.42 -13.32
C ALA A 724 -40.67 -1.55 -12.92
N ASN A 725 -40.74 -2.70 -13.59
CA ASN A 725 -39.98 -3.91 -13.29
C ASN A 725 -38.47 -3.79 -13.53
N GLU A 726 -38.01 -2.74 -14.20
CA GLU A 726 -36.58 -2.48 -14.41
C GLU A 726 -35.95 -1.83 -13.18
N LEU A 727 -36.76 -1.20 -12.31
CA LEU A 727 -36.28 -0.59 -11.08
C LEU A 727 -36.08 -1.60 -9.96
N VAL A 728 -35.04 -1.37 -9.16
CA VAL A 728 -34.72 -2.14 -7.97
C VAL A 728 -34.54 -1.23 -6.77
N SER A 729 -34.96 -1.72 -5.61
CA SER A 729 -34.60 -1.09 -4.35
C SER A 729 -33.10 -1.28 -4.12
N TYR A 730 -32.40 -0.20 -3.78
CA TYR A 730 -30.98 -0.23 -3.47
C TYR A 730 -30.69 0.74 -2.34
N GLU A 731 -29.98 0.26 -1.32
CA GLU A 731 -29.53 1.06 -0.19
C GLU A 731 -28.08 1.52 -0.47
N PRO A 732 -27.84 2.81 -0.74
CA PRO A 732 -26.51 3.31 -1.10
C PRO A 732 -25.53 3.37 0.08
N ASP A 733 -26.01 3.42 1.32
CA ASP A 733 -25.14 3.35 2.50
C ASP A 733 -25.72 2.38 3.56
N PRO A 734 -25.60 1.06 3.32
CA PRO A 734 -26.16 0.06 4.23
C PRO A 734 -25.54 0.10 5.62
N VAL A 735 -24.35 0.69 5.77
CA VAL A 735 -23.64 0.75 7.05
C VAL A 735 -24.16 1.89 7.88
N SER A 736 -24.21 3.11 7.34
CA SER A 736 -24.75 4.25 8.09
C SER A 736 -26.23 4.09 8.40
N ASN A 737 -26.98 3.40 7.53
CA ASN A 737 -28.42 3.19 7.67
C ASN A 737 -28.81 1.85 8.29
N ALA A 738 -27.85 1.04 8.76
CA ALA A 738 -28.09 -0.34 9.18
C ALA A 738 -29.23 -0.48 10.21
N ALA A 739 -29.17 0.29 11.30
CA ALA A 739 -30.19 0.25 12.35
C ALA A 739 -31.58 0.60 11.82
N ARG A 740 -31.70 1.73 11.11
CA ARG A 740 -32.98 2.17 10.53
C ARG A 740 -33.56 1.09 9.61
N CYS A 741 -32.78 0.62 8.64
CA CYS A 741 -33.26 -0.31 7.63
C CYS A 741 -33.64 -1.68 8.20
N VAL A 742 -32.85 -2.24 9.14
CA VAL A 742 -33.14 -3.53 9.76
C VAL A 742 -34.42 -3.47 10.62
N TYR A 743 -34.58 -2.43 11.43
CA TYR A 743 -35.77 -2.29 12.28
C TYR A 743 -37.02 -1.92 11.48
N GLU A 744 -36.90 -1.19 10.36
CA GLU A 744 -38.01 -0.96 9.44
C GLU A 744 -38.41 -2.26 8.73
N MET A 745 -37.44 -3.05 8.24
CA MET A 745 -37.71 -4.34 7.60
C MET A 745 -38.38 -5.34 8.56
N ALA A 746 -38.08 -5.26 9.86
CA ALA A 746 -38.70 -6.09 10.89
C ALA A 746 -40.19 -5.75 11.16
N LYS A 747 -40.67 -4.58 10.73
CA LYS A 747 -42.08 -4.17 10.86
C LYS A 747 -42.96 -4.68 9.71
N GLU A 748 -42.37 -5.36 8.73
CA GLU A 748 -43.14 -5.97 7.63
C GLU A 748 -44.13 -6.99 8.20
N ASP A 749 -45.41 -6.88 7.83
CA ASP A 749 -46.44 -7.83 8.23
C ASP A 749 -46.33 -9.11 7.39
N SER A 750 -45.27 -9.87 7.63
CA SER A 750 -44.97 -11.13 6.95
C SER A 750 -44.25 -12.12 7.86
N ASP A 751 -44.20 -13.38 7.44
CA ASP A 751 -43.48 -14.42 8.18
C ASP A 751 -42.00 -14.05 8.41
N PHE A 752 -41.37 -13.50 7.37
CA PHE A 752 -40.00 -12.98 7.43
C PHE A 752 -39.86 -11.81 8.42
N GLY A 753 -40.79 -10.85 8.40
CA GLY A 753 -40.76 -9.73 9.35
C GLY A 753 -40.85 -10.19 10.81
N ARG A 754 -41.72 -11.17 11.11
CA ARG A 754 -41.82 -11.79 12.44
C ARG A 754 -40.54 -12.51 12.85
N LYS A 755 -39.94 -13.29 11.94
CA LYS A 755 -38.65 -13.97 12.17
C LYS A 755 -37.53 -12.96 12.45
N LEU A 756 -37.43 -11.89 11.66
CA LEU A 756 -36.45 -10.83 11.85
C LEU A 756 -36.65 -10.09 13.18
N ALA A 757 -37.89 -9.75 13.53
CA ALA A 757 -38.22 -9.15 14.82
C ALA A 757 -37.84 -10.08 15.99
N ASN A 758 -38.01 -11.39 15.84
CA ASN A 758 -37.52 -12.38 16.82
C ASN A 758 -35.99 -12.38 16.92
N SER A 759 -35.28 -12.40 15.78
CA SER A 759 -33.81 -12.33 15.73
C SER A 759 -33.25 -11.07 16.40
N ILE A 760 -33.91 -9.92 16.20
CA ILE A 760 -33.56 -8.65 16.88
C ILE A 760 -33.76 -8.80 18.38
N ARG A 761 -34.91 -9.28 18.85
CA ARG A 761 -35.19 -9.48 20.29
C ARG A 761 -34.17 -10.39 20.97
N ILE A 762 -33.81 -11.50 20.34
CA ILE A 762 -32.79 -12.43 20.85
C ILE A 762 -31.44 -11.69 20.96
N THR A 763 -31.04 -10.98 19.90
CA THR A 763 -29.76 -10.25 19.85
C THR A 763 -29.70 -9.14 20.90
N GLU A 764 -30.78 -8.37 21.07
CA GLU A 764 -30.92 -7.35 22.11
C GLU A 764 -30.84 -7.93 23.52
N SER A 765 -31.55 -9.04 23.78
CA SER A 765 -31.52 -9.71 25.08
C SER A 765 -30.11 -10.15 25.45
N ILE A 766 -29.38 -10.77 24.52
CA ILE A 766 -28.00 -11.24 24.75
C ILE A 766 -27.05 -10.05 24.99
N LEU A 767 -27.15 -8.98 24.20
CA LEU A 767 -26.33 -7.79 24.39
C LEU A 767 -26.65 -7.05 25.69
N GLN A 768 -27.91 -7.03 26.12
CA GLN A 768 -28.34 -6.45 27.38
C GLN A 768 -27.82 -7.25 28.59
N GLU A 769 -27.82 -8.58 28.49
CA GLU A 769 -27.40 -9.47 29.58
C GLU A 769 -25.87 -9.53 29.72
N TYR A 770 -25.14 -9.64 28.60
CA TYR A 770 -23.70 -9.91 28.63
C TYR A 770 -22.80 -8.72 28.24
N GLY A 771 -23.34 -7.66 27.63
CA GLY A 771 -22.55 -6.55 27.11
C GLY A 771 -21.86 -6.88 25.77
N SER A 772 -21.53 -5.84 25.00
CA SER A 772 -20.95 -5.99 23.65
C SER A 772 -19.52 -6.55 23.64
N GLU A 773 -18.79 -6.36 24.72
CA GLU A 773 -17.41 -6.77 24.91
C GLU A 773 -17.23 -8.27 25.20
N ASN A 774 -18.28 -8.90 25.75
CA ASN A 774 -18.30 -10.32 26.13
C ASN A 774 -19.02 -11.21 25.12
N VAL A 775 -19.31 -10.68 23.93
CA VAL A 775 -19.88 -11.44 22.81
C VAL A 775 -18.96 -11.40 21.59
N ILE A 776 -19.04 -12.44 20.76
CA ILE A 776 -18.29 -12.53 19.50
C ILE A 776 -19.13 -13.20 18.43
N LEU A 777 -18.89 -12.88 17.16
CA LEU A 777 -19.54 -13.54 16.03
C LEU A 777 -18.60 -14.54 15.36
N SER A 778 -19.04 -15.79 15.18
CA SER A 778 -18.36 -16.70 14.27
C SER A 778 -18.63 -16.29 12.82
N PHE A 779 -17.60 -15.84 12.12
CA PHE A 779 -17.72 -15.26 10.79
C PHE A 779 -16.77 -15.96 9.81
N ASN A 780 -17.33 -16.70 8.84
CA ASN A 780 -16.56 -17.46 7.84
C ASN A 780 -16.70 -16.91 6.41
N GLY A 781 -17.29 -15.72 6.24
CA GLY A 781 -17.55 -15.13 4.93
C GLY A 781 -18.71 -15.77 4.15
N GLY A 782 -19.45 -16.71 4.76
CA GLY A 782 -20.67 -17.27 4.21
C GLY A 782 -21.85 -16.30 4.27
N LYS A 783 -22.88 -16.56 3.45
CA LYS A 783 -24.10 -15.73 3.40
C LYS A 783 -24.80 -15.64 4.77
N ASP A 784 -24.85 -16.73 5.51
CA ASP A 784 -25.60 -16.83 6.77
C ASP A 784 -24.95 -16.00 7.88
N CYS A 785 -23.61 -16.07 8.04
CA CYS A 785 -22.91 -15.24 9.01
C CYS A 785 -22.86 -13.76 8.60
N THR A 786 -22.95 -13.43 7.31
CA THR A 786 -23.10 -12.03 6.84
C THR A 786 -24.44 -11.43 7.29
N VAL A 787 -25.53 -12.20 7.28
CA VAL A 787 -26.82 -11.77 7.84
C VAL A 787 -26.67 -11.47 9.33
N VAL A 788 -26.09 -12.41 10.09
CA VAL A 788 -25.91 -12.24 11.54
C VAL A 788 -24.98 -11.06 11.86
N LEU A 789 -23.92 -10.85 11.07
CA LEU A 789 -23.03 -9.69 11.19
C LEU A 789 -23.81 -8.38 11.07
N HIS A 790 -24.59 -8.24 10.00
CA HIS A 790 -25.33 -7.01 9.76
C HIS A 790 -26.42 -6.78 10.81
N LEU A 791 -27.12 -7.84 11.23
CA LEU A 791 -28.09 -7.79 12.32
C LEU A 791 -27.45 -7.31 13.63
N LEU A 792 -26.33 -7.91 14.02
CA LEU A 792 -25.61 -7.56 15.24
C LEU A 792 -25.08 -6.13 15.18
N PHE A 793 -24.54 -5.72 14.03
CA PHE A 793 -24.10 -4.35 13.79
C PHE A 793 -25.25 -3.33 13.91
N ALA A 794 -26.43 -3.63 13.35
CA ALA A 794 -27.62 -2.79 13.44
C ALA A 794 -28.08 -2.61 14.90
N VAL A 795 -28.14 -3.71 15.67
CA VAL A 795 -28.54 -3.65 17.09
C VAL A 795 -27.53 -2.88 17.94
N LEU A 796 -26.23 -3.06 17.71
CA LEU A 796 -25.17 -2.33 18.41
C LEU A 796 -25.23 -0.82 18.18
N ASN A 797 -25.73 -0.38 17.02
CA ASN A 797 -25.79 1.01 16.61
C ASN A 797 -27.20 1.61 16.63
N LYS A 798 -28.16 0.96 17.32
CA LYS A 798 -29.57 1.39 17.33
C LYS A 798 -29.82 2.79 17.92
N THR A 799 -28.88 3.30 18.74
CA THR A 799 -28.96 4.62 19.39
C THR A 799 -27.92 5.62 18.86
N SER A 800 -27.17 5.27 17.81
CA SER A 800 -26.07 6.10 17.31
C SER A 800 -26.60 7.15 16.33
N ASP A 801 -26.88 8.36 16.81
CA ASP A 801 -27.26 9.52 15.96
C ASP A 801 -26.03 10.22 15.31
N THR A 802 -24.81 9.81 15.67
CA THR A 802 -23.57 10.48 15.27
C THR A 802 -22.93 9.88 14.02
N VAL A 803 -22.82 10.71 12.98
CA VAL A 803 -22.01 10.46 11.78
C VAL A 803 -20.55 10.25 12.18
N GLY A 804 -20.04 9.01 12.12
CA GLY A 804 -18.60 8.75 12.03
C GLY A 804 -17.99 7.72 12.99
N VAL A 805 -18.61 7.40 14.13
CA VAL A 805 -18.09 6.39 15.07
C VAL A 805 -19.10 5.27 15.29
N PHE A 806 -18.87 4.13 14.65
CA PHE A 806 -19.71 2.94 14.78
C PHE A 806 -19.17 1.99 15.86
N LYS A 807 -20.07 1.27 16.53
CA LYS A 807 -19.74 0.10 17.34
C LYS A 807 -19.70 -1.13 16.45
N HIS A 808 -18.68 -1.96 16.60
CA HIS A 808 -18.48 -3.13 15.76
C HIS A 808 -18.52 -4.42 16.57
N PRO A 809 -19.12 -5.49 16.03
CA PRO A 809 -18.99 -6.81 16.63
C PRO A 809 -17.58 -7.34 16.43
N ARG A 810 -17.04 -8.01 17.45
CA ARG A 810 -15.81 -8.79 17.30
C ARG A 810 -16.09 -10.03 16.45
N LEU A 811 -15.15 -10.38 15.58
CA LEU A 811 -15.29 -11.49 14.64
C LEU A 811 -14.31 -12.62 14.98
N PHE A 812 -14.78 -13.86 14.82
CA PHE A 812 -14.01 -15.08 15.02
C PHE A 812 -14.12 -15.98 13.80
N TYR A 813 -13.02 -16.13 13.06
CA TYR A 813 -12.94 -16.89 11.83
C TYR A 813 -12.04 -18.11 12.00
N VAL A 814 -12.64 -19.30 11.96
CA VAL A 814 -11.89 -20.57 11.90
C VAL A 814 -11.69 -20.93 10.42
N ARG A 815 -10.44 -20.91 9.97
CA ARG A 815 -10.09 -21.10 8.57
C ARG A 815 -9.97 -22.59 8.23
N SER A 816 -10.55 -22.99 7.10
CA SER A 816 -10.41 -24.35 6.56
C SER A 816 -8.98 -24.61 6.05
N GLN A 817 -8.62 -25.87 5.78
CA GLN A 817 -7.28 -26.22 5.29
C GLN A 817 -6.98 -25.63 3.90
N THR A 818 -8.00 -25.57 3.03
CA THR A 818 -7.91 -25.04 1.66
C THR A 818 -9.08 -24.07 1.39
N PRO A 819 -9.04 -22.85 1.97
CA PRO A 819 -10.10 -21.86 1.79
C PRO A 819 -10.06 -21.27 0.38
N PHE A 820 -11.22 -20.91 -0.16
CA PHE A 820 -11.30 -20.16 -1.40
C PHE A 820 -10.66 -18.76 -1.25
N PRO A 821 -9.80 -18.32 -2.17
CA PRO A 821 -9.25 -16.96 -2.17
C PRO A 821 -10.33 -15.86 -2.16
N GLU A 822 -11.48 -16.11 -2.81
CA GLU A 822 -12.62 -15.21 -2.86
C GLU A 822 -13.29 -15.05 -1.49
N VAL A 823 -13.30 -16.12 -0.67
CA VAL A 823 -13.81 -16.06 0.71
C VAL A 823 -12.85 -15.26 1.59
N GLU A 824 -11.54 -15.51 1.48
CA GLU A 824 -10.52 -14.75 2.21
C GLU A 824 -10.59 -13.25 1.86
N THR A 825 -10.72 -12.93 0.56
CA THR A 825 -10.88 -11.57 0.07
C THR A 825 -12.16 -10.94 0.60
N PHE A 826 -13.27 -11.69 0.60
CA PHE A 826 -14.55 -11.20 1.09
C PHE A 826 -14.51 -10.90 2.60
N VAL A 827 -13.94 -11.80 3.41
CA VAL A 827 -13.79 -11.61 4.87
C VAL A 827 -12.99 -10.33 5.16
N GLN A 828 -11.89 -10.09 4.44
CA GLN A 828 -11.10 -8.87 4.60
C GLN A 828 -11.87 -7.62 4.14
N SER A 829 -12.53 -7.68 2.97
CA SER A 829 -13.30 -6.55 2.45
C SER A 829 -14.48 -6.17 3.34
N THR A 830 -15.00 -7.11 4.14
CA THR A 830 -16.07 -6.86 5.10
C THR A 830 -15.63 -5.88 6.19
N LEU A 831 -14.38 -5.95 6.65
CA LEU A 831 -13.85 -4.99 7.64
C LEU A 831 -13.83 -3.56 7.07
N VAL A 832 -13.46 -3.43 5.79
CA VAL A 832 -13.46 -2.13 5.09
C VAL A 832 -14.89 -1.63 4.89
N PHE A 833 -15.79 -2.50 4.43
CA PHE A 833 -17.19 -2.17 4.19
C PHE A 833 -17.84 -1.61 5.45
N TYR A 834 -17.73 -2.29 6.59
CA TYR A 834 -18.28 -1.85 7.88
C TYR A 834 -17.46 -0.77 8.59
N ARG A 835 -16.42 -0.21 7.94
CA ARG A 835 -15.60 0.91 8.47
C ARG A 835 -14.98 0.60 9.85
N TYR A 836 -14.41 -0.60 10.00
CA TYR A 836 -13.68 -0.95 11.22
C TYR A 836 -12.47 0.00 11.43
N PRO A 837 -12.21 0.46 12.67
CA PRO A 837 -11.15 1.44 12.95
C PRO A 837 -9.74 0.88 12.73
N SER A 838 -9.57 -0.45 12.78
CA SER A 838 -8.33 -1.12 12.44
C SER A 838 -8.59 -2.28 11.48
N SER A 839 -7.72 -2.45 10.49
CA SER A 839 -7.64 -3.69 9.69
C SER A 839 -6.83 -4.78 10.41
N ASP A 840 -6.78 -4.74 11.74
CA ASP A 840 -6.01 -5.69 12.55
C ASP A 840 -6.70 -7.05 12.59
N VAL A 841 -6.30 -7.87 11.61
CA VAL A 841 -6.54 -9.31 11.59
C VAL A 841 -5.49 -9.98 12.49
N ARG A 842 -5.90 -10.52 13.64
CA ARG A 842 -5.01 -11.27 14.53
C ARG A 842 -5.14 -12.76 14.22
N ARG A 843 -4.04 -13.39 13.79
CA ARG A 843 -3.97 -14.85 13.67
C ARG A 843 -3.52 -15.44 15.00
N VAL A 844 -4.35 -16.32 15.55
CA VAL A 844 -4.27 -16.86 16.91
C VAL A 844 -3.20 -17.96 17.03
N ASP A 845 -2.63 -18.39 15.91
CA ASP A 845 -1.52 -19.37 15.83
C ASP A 845 -0.14 -18.78 16.27
N GLN A 846 -0.11 -17.62 16.93
CA GLN A 846 1.09 -16.95 17.46
C GLN A 846 1.03 -16.83 18.99
N GLU A 847 1.79 -17.66 19.71
CA GLU A 847 1.83 -17.78 21.19
C GLU A 847 2.24 -16.53 22.03
N ASN A 848 2.30 -15.31 21.47
CA ASN A 848 2.57 -14.10 22.27
C ASN A 848 1.45 -13.08 22.11
N ASP A 849 0.35 -13.32 22.84
CA ASP A 849 -0.68 -12.31 22.99
C ASP A 849 -0.36 -11.40 24.18
N ASP A 850 0.00 -10.15 23.90
CA ASP A 850 0.14 -9.10 24.90
C ASP A 850 -1.25 -8.73 25.41
N ARG A 851 -1.64 -9.30 26.56
CA ARG A 851 -2.93 -9.08 27.22
C ARG A 851 -3.20 -7.61 27.60
N SER A 852 -2.21 -6.72 27.48
CA SER A 852 -2.40 -5.29 27.71
C SER A 852 -3.01 -4.55 26.50
N LYS A 853 -3.01 -5.16 25.31
CA LYS A 853 -3.63 -4.59 24.11
C LYS A 853 -5.12 -4.92 24.05
N PRO A 854 -5.95 -4.01 23.50
CA PRO A 854 -7.36 -4.30 23.27
C PRO A 854 -7.52 -5.54 22.37
N PRO A 855 -8.59 -6.32 22.56
CA PRO A 855 -8.89 -7.47 21.72
C PRO A 855 -9.06 -7.03 20.27
N PRO A 856 -8.61 -7.83 19.29
CA PRO A 856 -8.66 -7.46 17.88
C PRO A 856 -10.08 -7.58 17.35
N ASP A 857 -10.35 -6.82 16.28
CA ASP A 857 -11.64 -6.79 15.61
C ASP A 857 -11.96 -8.10 14.87
N LEU A 858 -10.93 -8.77 14.29
CA LEU A 858 -11.03 -10.09 13.68
C LEU A 858 -9.95 -11.04 14.22
N LEU A 859 -10.39 -12.09 14.91
CA LEU A 859 -9.60 -13.25 15.32
C LEU A 859 -9.68 -14.33 14.25
N VAL A 860 -8.54 -14.79 13.75
CA VAL A 860 -8.44 -15.87 12.77
C VAL A 860 -7.67 -17.03 13.37
N CYS A 861 -8.22 -18.24 13.33
CA CYS A 861 -7.57 -19.45 13.80
C CYS A 861 -7.47 -20.47 12.68
N ASP A 862 -6.29 -21.09 12.53
CA ASP A 862 -6.12 -22.25 11.67
C ASP A 862 -6.45 -23.56 12.43
N GLY A 863 -7.13 -24.50 11.76
CA GLY A 863 -7.34 -25.86 12.28
C GLY A 863 -8.79 -26.18 12.68
N SER A 864 -8.96 -27.03 13.70
CA SER A 864 -10.28 -27.51 14.10
C SER A 864 -11.06 -26.50 14.96
N ILE A 865 -12.37 -26.38 14.72
CA ILE A 865 -13.26 -25.48 15.48
C ILE A 865 -13.10 -25.68 16.99
N LYS A 866 -13.06 -26.93 17.46
CA LYS A 866 -12.93 -27.24 18.88
C LYS A 866 -11.64 -26.71 19.48
N ALA A 867 -10.50 -26.95 18.81
CA ALA A 867 -9.21 -26.45 19.27
C ALA A 867 -9.19 -24.91 19.30
N SER A 868 -9.73 -24.27 18.26
CA SER A 868 -9.81 -22.81 18.19
C SER A 868 -10.69 -22.22 19.30
N LEU A 869 -11.80 -22.88 19.66
CA LEU A 869 -12.65 -22.44 20.78
C LEU A 869 -11.99 -22.64 22.15
N VAL A 870 -11.22 -23.73 22.35
CA VAL A 870 -10.46 -23.95 23.59
C VAL A 870 -9.49 -22.78 23.79
N GLN A 871 -8.80 -22.40 22.71
CA GLN A 871 -7.89 -21.29 22.73
C GLN A 871 -8.61 -19.95 22.96
N LEU A 872 -9.74 -19.72 22.28
CA LEU A 872 -10.55 -18.52 22.47
C LEU A 872 -10.99 -18.36 23.93
N LYS A 873 -11.42 -19.43 24.60
CA LYS A 873 -11.83 -19.39 26.02
C LYS A 873 -10.65 -19.07 26.93
N ARG A 874 -9.47 -19.61 26.61
CA ARG A 874 -8.23 -19.34 27.36
C ARG A 874 -7.79 -17.88 27.23
N ASP A 875 -7.89 -17.33 26.02
CA ASP A 875 -7.36 -16.01 25.69
C ASP A 875 -8.38 -14.89 25.97
N SER A 876 -9.67 -15.20 26.04
CA SER A 876 -10.75 -14.29 26.44
C SER A 876 -11.68 -14.99 27.45
N PRO A 877 -11.27 -15.14 28.73
CA PRO A 877 -12.05 -15.88 29.74
C PRO A 877 -13.40 -15.24 30.06
N ASP A 878 -13.50 -13.92 29.88
CA ASP A 878 -14.73 -13.16 30.12
C ASP A 878 -15.75 -13.30 28.98
N LEU A 879 -15.32 -13.80 27.81
CA LEU A 879 -16.21 -14.05 26.68
C LEU A 879 -17.27 -15.11 27.06
N LYS A 880 -18.54 -14.72 26.95
CA LYS A 880 -19.70 -15.53 27.38
C LYS A 880 -20.44 -16.15 26.21
N ALA A 881 -20.73 -15.37 25.17
CA ALA A 881 -21.61 -15.81 24.07
C ALA A 881 -20.93 -15.73 22.69
N ILE A 882 -21.26 -16.71 21.85
CA ILE A 882 -20.83 -16.80 20.45
C ILE A 882 -22.07 -16.82 19.56
N PHE A 883 -22.19 -15.80 18.72
CA PHE A 883 -23.21 -15.72 17.68
C PHE A 883 -22.84 -16.62 16.49
N LEU A 884 -23.84 -17.34 15.97
CA LEU A 884 -23.68 -18.35 14.93
C LEU A 884 -24.77 -18.17 13.85
N GLY A 885 -24.37 -18.26 12.58
CA GLY A 885 -25.28 -18.22 11.44
C GLY A 885 -25.87 -19.60 11.08
N THR A 886 -26.37 -20.35 12.07
CA THR A 886 -26.94 -21.70 11.87
C THR A 886 -28.45 -21.62 11.67
N ARG A 887 -29.00 -22.47 10.79
CA ARG A 887 -30.44 -22.60 10.49
C ARG A 887 -30.92 -24.03 10.72
N TYR A 888 -32.23 -24.26 10.91
CA TYR A 888 -32.80 -25.62 11.03
C TYR A 888 -32.55 -26.51 9.80
N SER A 889 -32.33 -25.91 8.62
CA SER A 889 -31.98 -26.64 7.41
C SER A 889 -30.52 -27.11 7.37
N ASP A 890 -29.69 -26.70 8.32
CA ASP A 890 -28.30 -27.16 8.41
C ASP A 890 -28.20 -28.56 9.04
N PRO A 891 -27.20 -29.37 8.65
CA PRO A 891 -26.98 -30.69 9.23
C PRO A 891 -26.75 -30.63 10.74
N ARG A 892 -27.26 -31.65 11.47
CA ARG A 892 -27.06 -31.86 12.91
C ARG A 892 -27.68 -30.77 13.80
N THR A 893 -28.88 -30.29 13.46
CA THR A 893 -29.61 -29.23 14.22
C THR A 893 -30.89 -29.72 14.90
N GLU A 894 -31.15 -31.03 14.91
CA GLU A 894 -32.39 -31.66 15.41
C GLU A 894 -32.79 -31.26 16.84
N ASN A 895 -31.81 -30.97 17.70
CA ASN A 895 -32.02 -30.59 19.11
C ASN A 895 -31.51 -29.18 19.44
N THR A 896 -31.26 -28.34 18.43
CA THR A 896 -30.72 -26.98 18.62
C THR A 896 -31.83 -26.00 18.97
N THR A 897 -31.64 -25.19 20.01
CA THR A 897 -32.52 -24.05 20.34
C THR A 897 -31.84 -22.73 20.00
N ALA A 898 -32.60 -21.62 20.00
CA ALA A 898 -32.06 -20.29 19.65
C ALA A 898 -30.91 -19.83 20.56
N VAL A 899 -30.91 -20.27 21.82
CA VAL A 899 -29.86 -19.98 22.80
C VAL A 899 -29.63 -21.26 23.62
N MET A 900 -28.39 -21.77 23.61
CA MET A 900 -28.02 -22.99 24.34
C MET A 900 -26.53 -23.01 24.69
N LEU A 901 -26.14 -23.78 25.70
CA LEU A 901 -24.72 -24.02 25.96
C LEU A 901 -24.11 -24.93 24.89
N THR A 902 -22.79 -24.85 24.76
CA THR A 902 -21.97 -25.85 24.05
C THR A 902 -22.12 -27.24 24.69
N ASP A 903 -21.97 -28.28 23.88
CA ASP A 903 -22.13 -29.67 24.32
C ASP A 903 -21.06 -30.08 25.36
N PRO A 904 -21.32 -31.09 26.22
CA PRO A 904 -20.33 -31.61 27.16
C PRO A 904 -18.99 -31.95 26.48
N GLY A 905 -17.89 -31.49 27.08
CA GLY A 905 -16.55 -31.69 26.54
C GLY A 905 -16.11 -30.66 25.49
N TRP A 906 -16.94 -29.67 25.15
CA TRP A 906 -16.54 -28.44 24.47
C TRP A 906 -16.28 -27.31 25.48
N PRO A 907 -15.50 -26.27 25.11
CA PRO A 907 -15.34 -25.08 25.94
C PRO A 907 -16.69 -24.39 26.19
N GLU A 908 -16.97 -24.04 27.43
CA GLU A 908 -18.26 -23.49 27.82
C GLU A 908 -18.49 -22.09 27.22
N PHE A 909 -19.39 -22.03 26.24
CA PHE A 909 -19.92 -20.81 25.66
C PHE A 909 -21.44 -20.92 25.50
N LEU A 910 -22.12 -19.77 25.57
CA LEU A 910 -23.50 -19.65 25.12
C LEU A 910 -23.51 -19.53 23.59
N ARG A 911 -24.05 -20.54 22.91
CA ARG A 911 -24.31 -20.51 21.46
C ARG A 911 -25.60 -19.74 21.22
N VAL A 912 -25.52 -18.70 20.41
CA VAL A 912 -26.66 -17.85 20.04
C VAL A 912 -26.90 -18.01 18.55
N HIS A 913 -28.10 -18.42 18.17
CA HIS A 913 -28.52 -18.70 16.79
C HIS A 913 -29.69 -17.76 16.41
N PRO A 914 -29.44 -16.46 16.14
CA PRO A 914 -30.53 -15.50 15.94
C PRO A 914 -31.41 -15.82 14.74
N ILE A 915 -30.85 -16.52 13.75
CA ILE A 915 -31.50 -16.85 12.48
C ILE A 915 -31.91 -18.32 12.36
N LEU A 916 -32.04 -19.05 13.48
CA LEU A 916 -32.29 -20.49 13.47
C LEU A 916 -33.54 -20.89 12.66
N GLU A 917 -34.60 -20.08 12.76
CA GLU A 917 -35.89 -20.27 12.06
C GLU A 917 -35.90 -19.82 10.59
N TRP A 918 -34.82 -19.20 10.11
CA TRP A 918 -34.77 -18.64 8.77
C TRP A 918 -34.59 -19.74 7.72
N ASN A 919 -35.20 -19.56 6.56
CA ASN A 919 -34.99 -20.42 5.39
C ASN A 919 -34.03 -19.77 4.37
N TYR A 920 -33.76 -20.47 3.26
CA TYR A 920 -32.82 -19.99 2.24
C TYR A 920 -33.28 -18.67 1.58
N ALA A 921 -34.59 -18.51 1.35
CA ALA A 921 -35.15 -17.32 0.75
C ALA A 921 -35.07 -16.12 1.71
N ASP A 922 -35.28 -16.33 3.02
CA ASP A 922 -35.15 -15.31 4.05
C ASP A 922 -33.74 -14.68 4.05
N ILE A 923 -32.69 -15.50 3.90
CA ILE A 923 -31.29 -15.05 3.84
C ILE A 923 -31.05 -14.11 2.66
N TRP A 924 -31.48 -14.52 1.45
CA TRP A 924 -31.29 -13.69 0.27
C TRP A 924 -32.21 -12.47 0.25
N LYS A 925 -33.43 -12.57 0.78
CA LYS A 925 -34.32 -11.41 0.96
C LYS A 925 -33.66 -10.35 1.83
N PHE A 926 -33.03 -10.73 2.93
CA PHE A 926 -32.31 -9.81 3.81
C PHE A 926 -31.06 -9.21 3.14
N ILE A 927 -30.17 -10.06 2.60
CA ILE A 927 -28.93 -9.61 1.94
C ILE A 927 -29.25 -8.67 0.78
N ARG A 928 -30.17 -9.08 -0.09
CA ARG A 928 -30.50 -8.32 -1.30
C ARG A 928 -31.32 -7.07 -0.97
N GLY A 929 -32.29 -7.19 -0.06
CA GLY A 929 -33.14 -6.07 0.35
C GLY A 929 -32.37 -4.93 1.01
N LEU A 930 -31.26 -5.25 1.70
CA LEU A 930 -30.35 -4.27 2.31
C LEU A 930 -29.12 -3.97 1.45
N SER A 931 -29.05 -4.49 0.23
CA SER A 931 -27.93 -4.28 -0.71
C SER A 931 -26.55 -4.65 -0.13
N LEU A 932 -26.48 -5.70 0.68
CA LEU A 932 -25.26 -6.10 1.38
C LEU A 932 -24.26 -6.80 0.45
N PRO A 933 -22.95 -6.62 0.64
CA PRO A 933 -21.97 -7.38 -0.11
C PRO A 933 -21.99 -8.85 0.32
N TYR A 934 -21.73 -9.74 -0.64
CA TYR A 934 -21.60 -11.18 -0.40
C TYR A 934 -20.48 -11.77 -1.27
N CYS A 935 -19.94 -12.93 -0.87
CA CYS A 935 -18.83 -13.59 -1.58
C CYS A 935 -19.14 -13.81 -3.07
N ALA A 936 -18.19 -13.48 -3.96
CA ALA A 936 -18.38 -13.54 -5.42
C ALA A 936 -18.71 -14.95 -5.95
N LEU A 937 -18.34 -16.00 -5.21
CA LEU A 937 -18.66 -17.38 -5.59
C LEU A 937 -20.17 -17.62 -5.71
N TYR A 938 -20.99 -16.89 -4.93
CA TYR A 938 -22.44 -16.99 -5.03
C TYR A 938 -22.96 -16.52 -6.39
N ASP A 939 -22.28 -15.61 -7.09
CA ASP A 939 -22.70 -15.16 -8.42
C ASP A 939 -22.41 -16.20 -9.51
N VAL A 940 -21.46 -17.11 -9.26
CA VAL A 940 -21.05 -18.18 -10.19
C VAL A 940 -21.55 -19.57 -9.75
N GLY A 941 -22.71 -19.60 -9.09
CA GLY A 941 -23.46 -20.82 -8.84
C GLY A 941 -23.16 -21.56 -7.54
N TYR A 942 -22.24 -21.10 -6.71
CA TYR A 942 -22.03 -21.74 -5.41
C TYR A 942 -23.16 -21.38 -4.45
N THR A 943 -23.80 -22.35 -3.81
CA THR A 943 -24.92 -22.10 -2.88
C THR A 943 -24.57 -22.38 -1.41
N SER A 944 -23.48 -23.13 -1.19
CA SER A 944 -22.90 -23.45 0.11
C SER A 944 -21.38 -23.42 -0.02
N LEU A 945 -20.67 -22.80 0.93
CA LEU A 945 -19.21 -22.63 0.86
C LEU A 945 -18.50 -23.42 1.96
N GLY A 946 -17.52 -24.25 1.59
CA GLY A 946 -16.56 -24.86 2.52
C GLY A 946 -15.17 -24.87 1.93
N SER A 947 -14.51 -26.02 1.85
CA SER A 947 -13.15 -26.09 1.32
C SER A 947 -13.16 -26.20 -0.21
N MET A 948 -12.06 -25.82 -0.86
CA MET A 948 -11.91 -25.97 -2.31
C MET A 948 -11.97 -27.44 -2.76
N GLU A 949 -11.69 -28.38 -1.85
CA GLU A 949 -11.68 -29.82 -2.12
C GLU A 949 -13.10 -30.42 -2.13
N ASP A 950 -14.04 -29.83 -1.38
CA ASP A 950 -15.36 -30.42 -1.16
C ASP A 950 -16.52 -29.60 -1.74
N THR A 951 -16.24 -28.46 -2.37
CA THR A 951 -17.26 -27.51 -2.81
C THR A 951 -17.18 -27.22 -4.32
N HIS A 952 -18.30 -27.42 -5.01
CA HIS A 952 -18.52 -27.13 -6.43
C HIS A 952 -19.77 -26.25 -6.64
N PRO A 953 -19.93 -25.60 -7.82
CA PRO A 953 -21.17 -24.93 -8.18
C PRO A 953 -22.37 -25.88 -8.10
N ASN A 954 -23.52 -25.34 -7.71
CA ASN A 954 -24.75 -26.11 -7.58
C ASN A 954 -25.24 -26.59 -8.95
N PRO A 955 -25.45 -27.90 -9.14
CA PRO A 955 -25.87 -28.45 -10.42
C PRO A 955 -27.24 -27.92 -10.89
N GLU A 956 -28.14 -27.52 -10.00
CA GLU A 956 -29.45 -26.96 -10.38
C GLU A 956 -29.38 -25.53 -10.93
N LEU A 957 -28.27 -24.84 -10.67
CA LEU A 957 -28.03 -23.51 -11.21
C LEU A 957 -27.34 -23.56 -12.58
N ARG A 958 -26.98 -24.74 -13.07
CA ARG A 958 -26.29 -24.92 -14.36
C ARG A 958 -27.20 -24.53 -15.52
N ALA A 959 -26.69 -23.68 -16.40
CA ALA A 959 -27.28 -23.31 -17.67
C ALA A 959 -26.31 -23.63 -18.82
N VAL A 960 -26.86 -23.96 -19.98
CA VAL A 960 -26.08 -24.19 -21.21
C VAL A 960 -26.66 -23.30 -22.29
N ASP A 961 -25.81 -22.44 -22.87
CA ASP A 961 -26.24 -21.55 -23.95
C ASP A 961 -26.36 -22.28 -25.30
N SER A 962 -26.88 -21.58 -26.32
CA SER A 962 -27.04 -22.12 -27.67
C SER A 962 -25.73 -22.52 -28.35
N MET A 963 -24.57 -22.11 -27.81
CA MET A 963 -23.23 -22.48 -28.28
C MET A 963 -22.61 -23.62 -27.45
N GLY A 964 -23.35 -24.21 -26.52
CA GLY A 964 -22.87 -25.29 -25.65
C GLY A 964 -21.99 -24.83 -24.48
N ARG A 965 -21.88 -23.52 -24.21
CA ARG A 965 -21.09 -23.00 -23.08
C ARG A 965 -21.88 -23.18 -21.79
N VAL A 966 -21.23 -23.76 -20.79
CA VAL A 966 -21.81 -23.97 -19.47
C VAL A 966 -21.59 -22.71 -18.62
N SER A 967 -22.67 -22.19 -18.04
CA SER A 967 -22.65 -21.14 -17.02
C SER A 967 -23.48 -21.58 -15.82
N TYR A 968 -23.41 -20.81 -14.73
CA TYR A 968 -24.26 -21.04 -13.56
C TYR A 968 -24.97 -19.75 -13.19
N ARG A 969 -26.27 -19.85 -12.88
CA ARG A 969 -27.05 -18.73 -12.36
C ARG A 969 -26.60 -18.40 -10.93
N PRO A 970 -26.80 -17.15 -10.47
CA PRO A 970 -26.46 -16.76 -9.10
C PRO A 970 -27.24 -17.55 -8.04
N ALA A 971 -26.64 -17.74 -6.87
CA ALA A 971 -27.17 -18.53 -5.76
C ALA A 971 -28.57 -18.10 -5.29
N TYR A 972 -28.85 -16.79 -5.28
CA TYR A 972 -30.16 -16.25 -4.90
C TYR A 972 -31.29 -16.62 -5.87
N THR A 973 -30.98 -17.25 -7.00
CA THR A 973 -31.96 -17.77 -7.97
C THR A 973 -32.29 -19.25 -7.78
N LEU A 974 -31.74 -19.91 -6.75
CA LEU A 974 -32.05 -21.31 -6.44
C LEU A 974 -33.50 -21.43 -5.97
N GLU A 975 -34.31 -22.15 -6.74
CA GLU A 975 -35.74 -22.34 -6.46
C GLU A 975 -36.02 -23.42 -5.41
N ASN A 976 -35.17 -24.45 -5.33
CA ASN A 976 -35.29 -25.54 -4.37
C ASN A 976 -34.29 -25.39 -3.21
N PRO A 977 -34.71 -24.90 -2.03
CA PRO A 977 -33.83 -24.72 -0.88
C PRO A 977 -33.17 -26.01 -0.39
N LEU A 978 -33.81 -27.17 -0.58
CA LEU A 978 -33.27 -28.46 -0.13
C LEU A 978 -31.99 -28.84 -0.89
N SER A 979 -31.81 -28.29 -2.09
CA SER A 979 -30.63 -28.50 -2.92
C SER A 979 -29.48 -27.55 -2.62
N GLU A 980 -29.58 -26.72 -1.57
CA GLU A 980 -28.53 -25.77 -1.18
C GLU A 980 -27.13 -26.41 -1.08
N ARG A 981 -27.04 -27.67 -0.64
CA ARG A 981 -25.78 -28.40 -0.45
C ARG A 981 -25.47 -29.41 -1.56
N SER A 982 -26.23 -29.44 -2.66
CA SER A 982 -26.03 -30.37 -3.77
C SER A 982 -24.67 -30.22 -4.47
N GLY A 983 -24.01 -29.07 -4.34
CA GLY A 983 -22.64 -28.83 -4.81
C GLY A 983 -21.54 -29.36 -3.88
N ARG A 984 -21.85 -30.12 -2.83
CA ARG A 984 -20.84 -30.70 -1.91
C ARG A 984 -20.47 -32.13 -2.28
N VAL A 985 -19.19 -32.46 -2.24
CA VAL A 985 -18.71 -33.84 -2.36
C VAL A 985 -19.20 -34.63 -1.14
N LYS A 986 -19.92 -35.74 -1.37
CA LYS A 986 -20.30 -36.66 -0.29
C LYS A 986 -19.02 -37.35 0.20
N THR A 987 -18.51 -36.96 1.36
CA THR A 987 -17.47 -37.74 2.05
C THR A 987 -18.08 -39.11 2.37
N PRO A 988 -17.40 -40.24 2.09
CA PRO A 988 -17.82 -41.54 2.62
C PRO A 988 -17.93 -41.40 4.15
N GLN A 989 -19.07 -41.81 4.70
CA GLN A 989 -19.35 -41.75 6.13
C GLN A 989 -18.37 -42.59 6.95
#